data_AF-A0A2W2JF87-F1
#
_entry.id   AF-A0A2W2JF87-F1
#
_cell.length_a   1.000
_cell.length_b   1.000
_cell.length_c   1.000
_cell.angle_alpha   90.00
_cell.angle_beta   90.00
_cell.angle_gamma   90.00
#
_symmetry.space_group_name_H-M   'P 1'
#
loop_
_entity.id
_entity.type
_entity.pdbx_description
1 polymer ?
#
loop_
_entity_poly.entity_id
_entity_poly.type
_entity_poly.pdbx_seq_one_letter_code
_entity_poly.pdbx_strand_id
1 'polypeptide(L)'
;MHGNSKTRSVRRLPAMGATVALAAGTLVTLGAPAAHAAAGATLPLTSVEAESATTNGTRIGPDHTQGTLASEASGRQAVRLNTGQRVEFTVPRAANAVNVSYSVPDGQSGTLNVYVNGTKLTKTLAVTSKYSYIDTNWIAGAKTHHFYDNTRLLLGRDLQPGDKVAVEAANVQVTVDVADFEQVPAAAGQPAGSVSVTSKGADPSGQGDSTQAFRDAIAAARGGVVWIPPGDYRLTSSLNGVQNVTLQGAGSWYSVVHTSRFIDQSNSSGGVHIKDFAVIGEVTERVDSSPDNFVNGSLGPDSSVSGMWLQHLKVGLWLTGDNDNLVVENNRILDTTADGLNLNGTAKGVKVRNNFLRNQGDDSLAMWSLYGPDTNSSFENNTISQPNLANGIAIYGGTDITVRNNLISDTNALGSGIAISNQKFLDPFFPLAGTITVDGNTLVRAGAMNPNWNHPMGALRVDSYDSAVNATVDITNTTITDSPYSAFEFVSGGGHGYPVKGVTVNGATVRNTGTVVVQAEAQGAATFRGVTATGVGAAGVYNCPYPSGSGAFTLTDGGGNTGWNTTWSDCSAWPQPGQGNPDPDPNRNLAGGRPATATGSQDVYTPGKAVDGDANTYWESANNAFPQSWTVDLGSSEPVRRLVLKLPPSPAWGARTQTITVQGSTDGSAYSTVSGSQGYRFDPATGNTATVSLPSGTSLRWLRLTVSANTGWPAGQFSEVEVYRTS
;
A
#
# COMPACT_ATOMS: atom_id res chain seq x y z
N MET A 1 40.75 78.52 -23.60
CA MET A 1 41.47 78.54 -24.88
C MET A 1 40.61 77.79 -25.89
N HIS A 2 39.66 78.46 -26.55
CA HIS A 2 39.75 79.10 -27.88
C HIS A 2 40.08 78.15 -29.05
N GLY A 3 39.06 78.03 -29.92
CA GLY A 3 39.14 77.68 -31.34
C GLY A 3 39.02 76.18 -31.63
N ASN A 4 38.29 75.70 -32.63
CA ASN A 4 37.47 76.24 -33.72
C ASN A 4 36.99 74.93 -34.43
N SER A 5 35.84 74.73 -35.09
CA SER A 5 35.19 75.53 -36.14
C SER A 5 33.94 74.77 -36.65
N LYS A 6 32.81 75.47 -36.67
CA LYS A 6 31.83 75.65 -37.77
C LYS A 6 31.13 74.48 -38.50
N THR A 7 29.79 74.54 -38.35
CA THR A 7 28.73 74.63 -39.40
C THR A 7 28.26 73.32 -40.06
N ARG A 8 26.97 73.09 -40.42
CA ARG A 8 25.73 73.89 -40.48
C ARG A 8 24.51 72.94 -40.53
N SER A 9 23.39 73.47 -40.05
CA SER A 9 21.97 73.03 -40.14
C SER A 9 21.54 72.30 -41.43
N VAL A 10 20.63 71.32 -41.31
CA VAL A 10 19.19 71.43 -41.67
C VAL A 10 18.42 70.16 -41.27
N ARG A 11 17.33 70.33 -40.51
CA ARG A 11 16.30 69.32 -40.20
C ARG A 11 15.47 68.98 -41.43
N ARG A 12 15.28 67.68 -41.72
CA ARG A 12 14.02 67.10 -42.25
C ARG A 12 13.88 65.64 -41.76
N LEU A 13 12.82 65.35 -41.02
CA LEU A 13 12.21 64.01 -40.81
C LEU A 13 11.18 63.76 -41.94
N PRO A 14 10.58 62.56 -42.09
CA PRO A 14 11.12 61.19 -41.98
C PRO A 14 10.61 60.26 -43.12
N ALA A 15 11.13 59.04 -43.23
CA ALA A 15 10.41 57.88 -43.78
C ALA A 15 11.11 56.57 -43.37
N MET A 16 10.30 55.53 -43.15
CA MET A 16 10.61 54.29 -42.43
C MET A 16 11.50 53.30 -43.20
N GLY A 17 12.16 52.40 -42.45
CA GLY A 17 12.85 51.22 -43.00
C GLY A 17 13.39 50.27 -41.95
N ALA A 18 12.55 49.31 -41.54
CA ALA A 18 12.80 47.98 -40.96
C ALA A 18 14.09 47.71 -40.16
N THR A 19 13.94 47.50 -38.84
CA THR A 19 14.91 46.80 -37.99
C THR A 19 14.39 45.39 -37.66
N VAL A 20 15.17 44.37 -38.05
CA VAL A 20 14.99 42.97 -37.66
C VAL A 20 15.34 42.84 -36.18
N ALA A 21 14.37 42.48 -35.33
CA ALA A 21 14.60 42.15 -33.94
C ALA A 21 14.95 40.66 -33.79
N LEU A 22 16.16 40.37 -33.31
CA LEU A 22 16.52 39.05 -32.79
C LEU A 22 15.68 38.77 -31.53
N ALA A 23 14.75 37.83 -31.61
CA ALA A 23 14.08 37.27 -30.44
C ALA A 23 15.05 36.30 -29.74
N ALA A 24 15.56 36.70 -28.57
CA ALA A 24 16.21 35.79 -27.65
C ALA A 24 15.15 34.84 -27.07
N GLY A 25 15.17 33.58 -27.51
CA GLY A 25 14.32 32.53 -26.95
C GLY A 25 14.70 32.27 -25.50
N THR A 26 13.80 32.62 -24.58
CA THR A 26 13.85 32.15 -23.19
C THR A 26 13.66 30.62 -23.20
N LEU A 27 14.75 29.88 -22.99
CA LEU A 27 14.67 28.47 -22.60
C LEU A 27 13.91 28.40 -21.26
N VAL A 28 12.66 27.96 -21.32
CA VAL A 28 11.95 27.47 -20.14
C VAL A 28 12.60 26.15 -19.78
N THR A 29 13.50 26.18 -18.78
CA THR A 29 13.93 24.97 -18.10
C THR A 29 12.71 24.41 -17.38
N LEU A 30 12.05 23.42 -17.98
CA LEU A 30 11.14 22.52 -17.27
C LEU A 30 11.98 21.82 -16.21
N GLY A 31 11.96 22.35 -14.98
CA GLY A 31 12.55 21.66 -13.85
C GLY A 31 11.94 20.27 -13.76
N ALA A 32 12.77 19.24 -13.59
CA ALA A 32 12.28 17.94 -13.19
C ALA A 32 11.40 18.14 -11.94
N PRO A 33 10.22 17.51 -11.85
CA PRO A 33 9.42 17.59 -10.64
C PRO A 33 10.31 17.21 -9.46
N ALA A 34 10.28 18.03 -8.40
CA ALA A 34 10.96 17.72 -7.16
C ALA A 34 10.56 16.31 -6.74
N ALA A 35 11.53 15.44 -6.43
CA ALA A 35 11.23 14.12 -5.90
C ALA A 35 10.41 14.30 -4.62
N HIS A 36 9.10 13.97 -4.68
CA HIS A 36 8.25 13.97 -3.50
C HIS A 36 8.85 13.04 -2.44
N ALA A 37 8.82 13.46 -1.18
CA ALA A 37 9.18 12.60 -0.06
C ALA A 37 8.31 11.33 -0.10
N ALA A 38 8.86 10.19 0.31
CA ALA A 38 8.10 8.95 0.39
C ALA A 38 6.87 9.15 1.29
N ALA A 39 5.68 8.79 0.80
CA ALA A 39 4.45 8.84 1.57
C ALA A 39 4.46 7.81 2.70
N GLY A 40 3.64 8.04 3.71
CA GLY A 40 3.49 7.19 4.88
C GLY A 40 4.24 7.71 6.11
N ALA A 41 4.15 6.92 7.18
CA ALA A 41 4.83 7.17 8.43
C ALA A 41 6.33 6.87 8.33
N THR A 42 7.13 7.74 8.94
CA THR A 42 8.52 7.46 9.27
C THR A 42 8.56 6.57 10.51
N LEU A 43 8.79 5.28 10.28
CA LEU A 43 8.72 4.25 11.32
C LEU A 43 10.12 3.73 11.70
N PRO A 44 10.33 3.35 12.98
CA PRO A 44 11.58 2.70 13.41
C PRO A 44 11.63 1.20 13.00
N LEU A 45 10.65 0.72 12.24
CA LEU A 45 10.56 -0.65 11.73
C LEU A 45 10.68 -0.72 10.21
N THR A 46 10.93 -1.90 9.69
CA THR A 46 10.78 -2.22 8.26
C THR A 46 10.11 -3.58 8.10
N SER A 47 9.03 -3.60 7.33
CA SER A 47 8.24 -4.79 7.00
C SER A 47 8.88 -5.58 5.85
N VAL A 48 8.85 -6.90 5.93
CA VAL A 48 9.28 -7.83 4.88
C VAL A 48 8.19 -8.87 4.66
N GLU A 49 7.62 -8.88 3.46
CA GLU A 49 6.55 -9.81 3.08
C GLU A 49 7.07 -11.26 3.07
N ALA A 50 6.31 -12.20 3.64
CA ALA A 50 6.73 -13.60 3.77
C ALA A 50 6.89 -14.30 2.42
N GLU A 51 6.08 -13.96 1.43
CA GLU A 51 6.17 -14.49 0.07
C GLU A 51 7.46 -14.07 -0.64
N SER A 52 8.08 -12.96 -0.22
CA SER A 52 9.39 -12.52 -0.72
C SER A 52 10.57 -13.29 -0.11
N ALA A 53 10.34 -13.94 1.03
CA ALA A 53 11.37 -14.65 1.79
C ALA A 53 11.57 -16.10 1.32
N THR A 54 12.65 -16.73 1.79
CA THR A 54 12.94 -18.14 1.50
C THR A 54 12.05 -19.02 2.37
N THR A 55 11.38 -20.01 1.79
CA THR A 55 10.48 -20.88 2.55
C THR A 55 10.43 -22.30 2.00
N ASN A 56 10.14 -23.26 2.87
CA ASN A 56 9.72 -24.62 2.50
C ASN A 56 8.21 -24.86 2.75
N GLY A 57 7.46 -23.79 3.03
CA GLY A 57 6.01 -23.75 3.11
C GLY A 57 5.35 -23.54 1.75
N THR A 58 4.06 -23.21 1.75
CA THR A 58 3.27 -22.99 0.52
C THR A 58 2.84 -21.53 0.43
N ARG A 59 3.23 -20.83 -0.65
CA ARG A 59 2.72 -19.49 -0.94
C ARG A 59 1.24 -19.54 -1.32
N ILE A 60 0.45 -18.58 -0.87
CA ILE A 60 -0.95 -18.36 -1.27
C ILE A 60 -1.10 -17.00 -1.94
N GLY A 61 -2.17 -16.82 -2.72
CA GLY A 61 -2.45 -15.56 -3.44
C GLY A 61 -1.57 -15.35 -4.69
N PRO A 62 -1.65 -14.15 -5.31
CA PRO A 62 -2.50 -13.03 -4.93
C PRO A 62 -4.00 -13.30 -5.20
N ASP A 63 -4.88 -12.86 -4.30
CA ASP A 63 -6.34 -12.91 -4.48
C ASP A 63 -6.99 -11.66 -3.85
N HIS A 64 -7.99 -11.08 -4.53
CA HIS A 64 -8.78 -9.94 -4.04
C HIS A 64 -10.23 -10.33 -3.69
N THR A 65 -10.58 -11.61 -3.79
CA THR A 65 -11.94 -12.10 -3.53
C THR A 65 -12.29 -11.89 -2.06
N GLN A 66 -13.36 -11.11 -1.82
CA GLN A 66 -13.82 -10.79 -0.46
C GLN A 66 -14.05 -12.05 0.39
N GLY A 67 -13.44 -12.05 1.58
CA GLY A 67 -13.57 -13.11 2.59
C GLY A 67 -12.63 -14.29 2.36
N THR A 68 -11.60 -14.13 1.53
CA THR A 68 -10.53 -15.15 1.39
C THR A 68 -9.36 -14.80 2.30
N LEU A 69 -8.61 -15.82 2.71
CA LEU A 69 -7.41 -15.62 3.53
C LEU A 69 -6.33 -14.82 2.78
N ALA A 70 -6.24 -14.96 1.46
CA ALA A 70 -5.28 -14.20 0.65
C ALA A 70 -5.70 -12.73 0.47
N SER A 71 -7.01 -12.42 0.39
CA SER A 71 -7.45 -11.03 0.28
C SER A 71 -7.05 -10.19 1.48
N GLU A 72 -7.00 -10.77 2.68
CA GLU A 72 -6.63 -10.04 3.90
C GLU A 72 -5.12 -10.05 4.22
N ALA A 73 -4.29 -10.67 3.39
CA ALA A 73 -2.83 -10.63 3.55
C ALA A 73 -2.23 -9.35 2.95
N SER A 74 -1.20 -8.78 3.57
CA SER A 74 -0.38 -7.73 2.95
C SER A 74 0.12 -8.22 1.59
N GLY A 75 0.11 -7.36 0.56
CA GLY A 75 0.48 -7.79 -0.79
C GLY A 75 -0.49 -8.80 -1.45
N ARG A 76 -1.57 -9.14 -0.76
CA ARG A 76 -2.56 -10.20 -1.09
C ARG A 76 -1.97 -11.60 -1.11
N GLN A 77 -0.79 -11.79 -0.53
CA GLN A 77 -0.03 -13.02 -0.55
C GLN A 77 0.48 -13.34 0.84
N ALA A 78 0.70 -14.62 1.11
CA ALA A 78 1.27 -15.07 2.37
C ALA A 78 1.93 -16.45 2.20
N VAL A 79 2.55 -16.98 3.25
CA VAL A 79 3.16 -18.30 3.27
C VAL A 79 2.51 -19.17 4.34
N ARG A 80 1.81 -20.22 3.92
CA ARG A 80 1.23 -21.24 4.80
C ARG A 80 2.26 -22.29 5.19
N LEU A 81 2.44 -22.47 6.49
CA LEU A 81 3.38 -23.39 7.15
C LEU A 81 2.60 -24.47 7.91
N ASN A 82 2.77 -25.73 7.53
CA ASN A 82 2.44 -26.86 8.40
C ASN A 82 3.55 -27.04 9.44
N THR A 83 3.28 -27.83 10.48
CA THR A 83 4.27 -28.14 11.53
C THR A 83 5.61 -28.59 10.94
N GLY A 84 6.69 -27.95 11.38
CA GLY A 84 8.06 -28.18 10.90
C GLY A 84 8.45 -27.40 9.63
N GLN A 85 7.51 -26.70 8.98
CA GLN A 85 7.80 -25.77 7.89
C GLN A 85 8.10 -24.38 8.44
N ARG A 86 8.90 -23.62 7.68
CA ARG A 86 9.39 -22.30 8.07
C ARG A 86 9.47 -21.31 6.90
N VAL A 87 9.47 -20.04 7.24
CA VAL A 87 9.89 -18.94 6.36
C VAL A 87 11.09 -18.23 7.01
N GLU A 88 12.10 -17.92 6.21
CA GLU A 88 13.37 -17.33 6.64
C GLU A 88 13.59 -15.98 5.95
N PHE A 89 13.48 -14.93 6.74
CA PHE A 89 13.63 -13.54 6.35
C PHE A 89 15.10 -13.12 6.38
N THR A 90 15.48 -12.27 5.44
CA THR A 90 16.71 -11.48 5.54
C THR A 90 16.38 -10.19 6.26
N VAL A 91 17.05 -9.94 7.38
CA VAL A 91 16.85 -8.74 8.19
C VAL A 91 17.21 -7.50 7.35
N PRO A 92 16.29 -6.53 7.17
CA PRO A 92 16.48 -5.42 6.24
C PRO A 92 17.27 -4.25 6.86
N ARG A 93 17.32 -4.18 8.20
CA ARG A 93 17.95 -3.10 8.97
C ARG A 93 18.36 -3.61 10.36
N ALA A 94 19.14 -2.85 11.12
CA ALA A 94 19.38 -3.18 12.52
C ALA A 94 18.05 -3.38 13.27
N ALA A 95 17.95 -4.48 14.02
CA ALA A 95 16.73 -4.85 14.73
C ALA A 95 17.02 -5.74 15.93
N ASN A 96 16.24 -5.59 17.01
CA ASN A 96 16.29 -6.46 18.19
C ASN A 96 14.90 -6.97 18.60
N ALA A 97 13.90 -6.66 17.80
CA ALA A 97 12.53 -7.09 17.96
C ALA A 97 11.93 -7.49 16.61
N VAL A 98 10.96 -8.40 16.66
CA VAL A 98 10.15 -8.79 15.51
C VAL A 98 8.67 -8.76 15.88
N ASN A 99 7.85 -8.22 14.99
CA ASN A 99 6.39 -8.39 14.98
C ASN A 99 6.00 -9.19 13.74
N VAL A 100 5.06 -10.12 13.85
CA VAL A 100 4.64 -11.01 12.75
C VAL A 100 3.14 -10.95 12.63
N SER A 101 2.65 -10.56 11.45
CA SER A 101 1.26 -10.74 11.03
C SER A 101 1.07 -12.19 10.59
N TYR A 102 0.07 -12.87 11.15
CA TYR A 102 -0.17 -14.29 10.91
C TYR A 102 -1.64 -14.64 11.03
N SER A 103 -2.02 -15.80 10.49
CA SER A 103 -3.31 -16.43 10.73
C SER A 103 -3.11 -17.89 11.13
N VAL A 104 -3.94 -18.39 12.04
CA VAL A 104 -4.08 -19.82 12.36
C VAL A 104 -5.55 -20.22 12.17
N PRO A 105 -5.86 -21.51 11.96
CA PRO A 105 -7.25 -21.94 11.83
C PRO A 105 -8.10 -21.53 13.04
N ASP A 106 -9.37 -21.19 12.81
CA ASP A 106 -10.29 -20.80 13.87
C ASP A 106 -10.40 -21.88 14.97
N GLY A 107 -10.56 -21.43 16.22
CA GLY A 107 -10.50 -22.23 17.44
C GLY A 107 -9.13 -22.79 17.82
N GLN A 108 -8.05 -22.47 17.09
CA GLN A 108 -6.71 -23.02 17.35
C GLN A 108 -5.74 -21.98 17.89
N SER A 109 -4.75 -22.46 18.65
CA SER A 109 -3.62 -21.68 19.13
C SER A 109 -2.38 -22.57 19.22
N GLY A 110 -1.22 -21.94 19.27
CA GLY A 110 0.06 -22.63 19.32
C GLY A 110 1.22 -21.65 19.36
N THR A 111 2.34 -22.07 18.77
CA THR A 111 3.58 -21.28 18.78
C THR A 111 4.31 -21.35 17.45
N LEU A 112 4.99 -20.24 17.11
CA LEU A 112 6.05 -20.21 16.12
C LEU A 112 7.41 -20.26 16.84
N ASN A 113 8.22 -21.25 16.51
CA ASN A 113 9.64 -21.26 16.88
C ASN A 113 10.35 -20.12 16.16
N VAL A 114 11.26 -19.41 16.84
CA VAL A 114 12.06 -18.34 16.24
C VAL A 114 13.51 -18.78 16.19
N TYR A 115 14.17 -18.59 15.04
CA TYR A 115 15.59 -18.85 14.84
C TYR A 115 16.29 -17.58 14.42
N VAL A 116 17.51 -17.36 14.94
CA VAL A 116 18.41 -16.30 14.49
C VAL A 116 19.68 -16.96 13.97
N ASN A 117 20.02 -16.71 12.70
CA ASN A 117 21.18 -17.30 12.03
C ASN A 117 21.26 -18.83 12.23
N GLY A 118 20.12 -19.51 12.03
CA GLY A 118 19.96 -20.96 12.19
C GLY A 118 19.90 -21.48 13.63
N THR A 119 20.10 -20.63 14.64
CA THR A 119 20.04 -21.02 16.07
C THR A 119 18.66 -20.73 16.64
N LYS A 120 17.99 -21.76 17.17
CA LYS A 120 16.68 -21.63 17.81
C LYS A 120 16.78 -20.79 19.09
N LEU A 121 15.91 -19.80 19.24
CA LEU A 121 15.76 -19.04 20.48
C LEU A 121 14.95 -19.85 21.51
N THR A 122 15.15 -19.56 22.79
CA THR A 122 14.36 -20.17 23.88
C THR A 122 12.93 -19.65 23.93
N LYS A 123 12.72 -18.40 23.49
CA LYS A 123 11.40 -17.78 23.37
C LYS A 123 10.77 -18.11 22.02
N THR A 124 9.46 -18.29 22.02
CA THR A 124 8.62 -18.49 20.84
C THR A 124 7.64 -17.34 20.71
N LEU A 125 7.09 -17.13 19.52
CA LEU A 125 5.92 -16.28 19.33
C LEU A 125 4.68 -17.10 19.63
N ALA A 126 3.78 -16.58 20.47
CA ALA A 126 2.46 -17.16 20.65
C ALA A 126 1.59 -16.81 19.44
N VAL A 127 0.84 -17.79 18.92
CA VAL A 127 -0.10 -17.60 17.81
C VAL A 127 -1.47 -18.15 18.21
N THR A 128 -2.54 -17.46 17.86
CA THR A 128 -3.92 -17.78 18.27
C THR A 128 -4.92 -17.23 17.28
N SER A 129 -6.07 -17.88 17.13
CA SER A 129 -7.23 -17.33 16.41
C SER A 129 -8.17 -16.53 17.31
N LYS A 130 -7.88 -16.43 18.62
CA LYS A 130 -8.79 -15.84 19.62
C LYS A 130 -9.31 -14.45 19.24
N TYR A 131 -8.47 -13.63 18.60
CA TYR A 131 -8.78 -12.25 18.23
C TYR A 131 -9.16 -12.11 16.75
N SER A 132 -9.25 -13.23 16.02
CA SER A 132 -9.50 -13.30 14.58
C SER A 132 -10.90 -13.83 14.29
N TYR A 133 -11.30 -13.88 13.01
CA TYR A 133 -12.57 -14.43 12.53
C TYR A 133 -13.80 -13.68 13.06
N ILE A 134 -13.84 -12.37 12.80
CA ILE A 134 -14.89 -11.47 13.27
C ILE A 134 -16.07 -11.48 12.29
N ASP A 135 -17.28 -11.60 12.82
CA ASP A 135 -18.54 -11.46 12.09
C ASP A 135 -19.22 -10.13 12.43
N THR A 136 -19.64 -9.40 11.39
CA THR A 136 -20.39 -8.13 11.51
C THR A 136 -21.66 -8.16 10.65
N ASN A 137 -22.47 -9.20 10.81
CA ASN A 137 -23.62 -9.49 9.94
C ASN A 137 -24.70 -8.36 9.85
N TRP A 138 -24.66 -7.36 10.73
CA TRP A 138 -25.51 -6.16 10.64
C TRP A 138 -24.99 -5.11 9.64
N ILE A 139 -23.73 -5.22 9.20
CA ILE A 139 -23.15 -4.42 8.12
C ILE A 139 -23.47 -5.12 6.81
N ALA A 140 -24.35 -4.51 6.02
CA ALA A 140 -24.77 -5.07 4.74
C ALA A 140 -23.57 -5.35 3.82
N GLY A 141 -23.49 -6.58 3.32
CA GLY A 141 -22.44 -7.01 2.40
C GLY A 141 -21.12 -7.43 3.06
N ALA A 142 -20.96 -7.27 4.38
CA ALA A 142 -19.83 -7.82 5.10
C ALA A 142 -19.87 -9.36 5.10
N LYS A 143 -18.69 -9.99 5.20
CA LYS A 143 -18.51 -11.42 5.46
C LYS A 143 -17.68 -11.58 6.73
N THR A 144 -17.49 -12.80 7.21
CA THR A 144 -16.44 -13.09 8.18
C THR A 144 -15.11 -12.56 7.65
N HIS A 145 -14.37 -11.89 8.52
CA HIS A 145 -13.16 -11.16 8.19
C HIS A 145 -12.20 -11.14 9.40
N HIS A 146 -11.14 -10.33 9.34
CA HIS A 146 -10.15 -10.20 10.41
C HIS A 146 -9.42 -11.53 10.66
N PHE A 147 -8.96 -12.17 9.59
CA PHE A 147 -8.35 -13.51 9.66
C PHE A 147 -6.94 -13.51 10.25
N TYR A 148 -6.27 -12.36 10.19
CA TYR A 148 -4.92 -12.20 10.70
C TYR A 148 -4.91 -11.59 12.11
N ASP A 149 -3.78 -11.73 12.77
CA ASP A 149 -3.44 -11.14 14.07
C ASP A 149 -1.93 -10.82 14.10
N ASN A 150 -1.48 -9.93 14.98
CA ASN A 150 -0.08 -9.58 15.14
C ASN A 150 0.51 -10.12 16.45
N THR A 151 1.62 -10.85 16.36
CA THR A 151 2.37 -11.34 17.53
C THR A 151 3.79 -10.80 17.55
N ARG A 152 4.31 -10.45 18.74
CA ARG A 152 5.57 -9.71 18.88
C ARG A 152 6.54 -10.33 19.87
N LEU A 153 7.84 -10.20 19.60
CA LEU A 153 8.92 -10.72 20.43
C LEU A 153 10.18 -9.84 20.41
N LEU A 154 10.69 -9.50 21.60
CA LEU A 154 12.07 -9.04 21.77
C LEU A 154 13.03 -10.23 21.64
N LEU A 155 13.98 -10.14 20.71
CA LEU A 155 14.91 -11.21 20.35
C LEU A 155 16.03 -11.40 21.40
N GLY A 156 16.22 -10.42 22.29
CA GLY A 156 17.25 -10.46 23.34
C GLY A 156 18.68 -10.25 22.81
N ARG A 157 18.81 -9.75 21.58
CA ARG A 157 20.07 -9.39 20.92
C ARG A 157 19.78 -8.43 19.76
N ASP A 158 20.76 -7.58 19.45
CA ASP A 158 20.73 -6.74 18.26
C ASP A 158 21.24 -7.50 17.05
N LEU A 159 20.45 -7.46 15.97
CA LEU A 159 20.74 -8.03 14.65
C LEU A 159 21.21 -6.92 13.71
N GLN A 160 21.89 -7.31 12.64
CA GLN A 160 22.36 -6.43 11.57
C GLN A 160 21.63 -6.72 10.25
N PRO A 161 21.60 -5.75 9.31
CA PRO A 161 21.12 -6.02 7.96
C PRO A 161 21.86 -7.23 7.36
N GLY A 162 21.13 -8.18 6.79
CA GLY A 162 21.68 -9.41 6.23
C GLY A 162 21.64 -10.64 7.16
N ASP A 163 21.47 -10.45 8.47
CA ASP A 163 21.18 -11.55 9.39
C ASP A 163 19.88 -12.29 8.97
N LYS A 164 19.73 -13.53 9.41
CA LYS A 164 18.58 -14.38 9.11
C LYS A 164 17.70 -14.57 10.33
N VAL A 165 16.41 -14.28 10.17
CA VAL A 165 15.39 -14.64 11.16
C VAL A 165 14.41 -15.58 10.51
N ALA A 166 14.24 -16.78 11.08
CA ALA A 166 13.24 -17.73 10.61
C ALA A 166 12.14 -17.92 11.65
N VAL A 167 10.90 -18.03 11.18
CA VAL A 167 9.76 -18.49 11.98
C VAL A 167 9.28 -19.84 11.46
N GLU A 168 9.10 -20.79 12.36
CA GLU A 168 8.75 -22.18 12.04
C GLU A 168 7.51 -22.61 12.84
N ALA A 169 6.51 -23.16 12.17
CA ALA A 169 5.30 -23.67 12.79
C ALA A 169 5.63 -24.86 13.70
N ALA A 170 5.41 -24.72 15.02
CA ALA A 170 5.82 -25.73 16.00
C ALA A 170 4.75 -26.80 16.24
N ASN A 171 3.49 -26.40 16.44
CA ASN A 171 2.41 -27.28 16.90
C ASN A 171 1.02 -26.92 16.34
N VAL A 172 0.94 -25.92 15.48
CA VAL A 172 -0.28 -25.50 14.76
C VAL A 172 0.12 -25.06 13.35
N GLN A 173 -0.77 -25.21 12.37
CA GLN A 173 -0.55 -24.60 11.05
C GLN A 173 -0.60 -23.08 11.19
N VAL A 174 0.34 -22.38 10.56
CA VAL A 174 0.39 -20.92 10.58
C VAL A 174 0.54 -20.39 9.16
N THR A 175 -0.32 -19.47 8.76
CA THR A 175 -0.13 -18.65 7.56
C THR A 175 0.59 -17.38 7.98
N VAL A 176 1.83 -17.21 7.56
CA VAL A 176 2.67 -16.04 7.87
C VAL A 176 2.53 -15.04 6.73
N ASP A 177 2.12 -13.83 7.05
CA ASP A 177 1.86 -12.75 6.10
C ASP A 177 3.09 -11.84 5.96
N VAL A 178 3.39 -11.06 7.00
CA VAL A 178 4.49 -10.09 6.99
C VAL A 178 5.23 -10.06 8.32
N ALA A 179 6.54 -9.82 8.30
CA ALA A 179 7.34 -9.61 9.49
C ALA A 179 7.92 -8.19 9.55
N ASP A 180 7.71 -7.48 10.66
CA ASP A 180 8.28 -6.17 10.94
C ASP A 180 9.53 -6.30 11.81
N PHE A 181 10.66 -5.77 11.34
CA PHE A 181 11.92 -5.75 12.07
C PHE A 181 12.20 -4.36 12.64
N GLU A 182 12.38 -4.26 13.95
CA GLU A 182 12.52 -3.00 14.67
C GLU A 182 13.74 -3.00 15.61
N GLN A 183 14.45 -1.87 15.65
CA GLN A 183 15.44 -1.58 16.67
C GLN A 183 14.77 -0.85 17.84
N VAL A 184 14.36 -1.60 18.86
CA VAL A 184 13.72 -1.08 20.06
C VAL A 184 14.80 -0.50 20.99
N PRO A 185 14.68 0.77 21.41
CA PRO A 185 15.57 1.36 22.42
C PRO A 185 15.45 0.63 23.75
N ALA A 186 16.50 0.65 24.58
CA ALA A 186 16.39 0.15 25.95
C ALA A 186 15.27 0.85 26.73
N ALA A 187 14.68 0.15 27.70
CA ALA A 187 13.61 0.68 28.55
C ALA A 187 14.04 2.00 29.22
N ALA A 188 13.21 3.03 29.11
CA ALA A 188 13.49 4.33 29.71
C ALA A 188 13.45 4.27 31.25
N GLY A 189 14.26 5.12 31.89
CA GLY A 189 14.24 5.30 33.34
C GLY A 189 13.10 6.22 33.79
N GLN A 190 12.70 6.10 35.06
CA GLN A 190 11.67 6.94 35.67
C GLN A 190 12.07 8.44 35.63
N PRO A 191 11.23 9.33 35.08
CA PRO A 191 11.47 10.77 35.12
C PRO A 191 11.50 11.31 36.55
N ALA A 192 12.42 12.24 36.83
CA ALA A 192 12.51 12.89 38.14
C ALA A 192 11.20 13.62 38.49
N GLY A 193 10.74 13.48 39.74
CA GLY A 193 9.50 14.10 40.21
C GLY A 193 8.20 13.41 39.79
N SER A 194 8.27 12.32 39.01
CA SER A 194 7.09 11.53 38.64
C SER A 194 6.57 10.66 39.79
N VAL A 195 5.28 10.34 39.75
CA VAL A 195 4.64 9.40 40.69
C VAL A 195 4.48 8.05 40.01
N SER A 196 5.13 7.02 40.51
CA SER A 196 5.00 5.67 39.93
C SER A 196 3.67 5.01 40.31
N VAL A 197 3.05 4.30 39.37
CA VAL A 197 1.86 3.49 39.66
C VAL A 197 2.16 2.37 40.67
N THR A 198 3.38 1.81 40.70
CA THR A 198 3.75 0.76 41.66
C THR A 198 3.95 1.32 43.07
N SER A 199 4.33 2.59 43.23
CA SER A 199 4.36 3.23 44.56
C SER A 199 2.96 3.53 45.09
N LYS A 200 1.93 3.44 44.23
CA LYS A 200 0.50 3.45 44.59
C LYS A 200 -0.12 2.05 44.68
N GLY A 201 0.69 1.00 44.58
CA GLY A 201 0.24 -0.39 44.74
C GLY A 201 -0.18 -1.11 43.46
N ALA A 202 0.13 -0.57 42.27
CA ALA A 202 -0.08 -1.30 41.02
C ALA A 202 0.78 -2.57 40.98
N ASP A 203 0.21 -3.66 40.48
CA ASP A 203 0.88 -4.96 40.35
C ASP A 203 1.48 -5.08 38.94
N PRO A 204 2.83 -5.05 38.80
CA PRO A 204 3.51 -5.15 37.51
C PRO A 204 3.59 -6.59 36.96
N SER A 205 3.04 -7.59 37.66
CA SER A 205 2.96 -8.98 37.18
C SER A 205 1.69 -9.28 36.37
N GLY A 206 0.76 -8.31 36.31
CA GLY A 206 -0.53 -8.43 35.62
C GLY A 206 -1.58 -9.27 36.34
N GLN A 207 -1.25 -9.87 37.49
CA GLN A 207 -2.16 -10.77 38.20
C GLN A 207 -3.26 -10.00 38.94
N GLY A 208 -2.90 -8.94 39.67
CA GLY A 208 -3.81 -8.06 40.39
C GLY A 208 -4.40 -6.94 39.53
N ASP A 209 -5.58 -6.43 39.94
CA ASP A 209 -6.14 -5.22 39.35
C ASP A 209 -5.36 -3.99 39.83
N SER A 210 -4.84 -3.22 38.88
CA SER A 210 -4.07 -1.99 39.10
C SER A 210 -4.91 -0.72 38.94
N THR A 211 -6.22 -0.82 38.70
CA THR A 211 -7.06 0.34 38.37
C THR A 211 -7.02 1.42 39.43
N GLN A 212 -7.18 1.05 40.70
CA GLN A 212 -7.17 2.03 41.77
C GLN A 212 -5.80 2.69 41.94
N ALA A 213 -4.71 1.93 41.79
CA ALA A 213 -3.36 2.48 41.86
C ALA A 213 -3.07 3.49 40.75
N PHE A 214 -3.58 3.27 39.53
CA PHE A 214 -3.51 4.25 38.44
C PHE A 214 -4.30 5.51 38.77
N ARG A 215 -5.53 5.38 39.27
CA ARG A 215 -6.35 6.53 39.71
C ARG A 215 -5.66 7.35 40.80
N ASP A 216 -5.08 6.68 41.79
CA ASP A 216 -4.37 7.32 42.90
C ASP A 216 -3.08 8.00 42.43
N ALA A 217 -2.38 7.43 41.45
CA ALA A 217 -1.20 8.05 40.84
C ALA A 217 -1.58 9.31 40.05
N ILE A 218 -2.64 9.24 39.22
CA ILE A 218 -3.18 10.37 38.47
C ILE A 218 -3.57 11.52 39.40
N ALA A 219 -4.29 11.20 40.49
CA ALA A 219 -4.69 12.20 41.48
C ALA A 219 -3.47 12.86 42.16
N ALA A 220 -2.43 12.08 42.46
CA ALA A 220 -1.22 12.58 43.10
C ALA A 220 -0.27 13.34 42.16
N ALA A 221 -0.39 13.17 40.85
CA ALA A 221 0.50 13.74 39.84
C ALA A 221 -0.17 14.80 38.95
N ARG A 222 -1.25 15.45 39.41
CA ARG A 222 -1.87 16.58 38.69
C ARG A 222 -0.82 17.67 38.39
N GLY A 223 -0.75 18.09 37.14
CA GLY A 223 0.27 19.01 36.60
C GLY A 223 1.64 18.37 36.36
N GLY A 224 1.78 17.07 36.60
CA GLY A 224 3.04 16.33 36.52
C GLY A 224 2.93 15.02 35.74
N VAL A 225 3.79 14.06 36.08
CA VAL A 225 3.95 12.79 35.37
C VAL A 225 3.60 11.63 36.28
N VAL A 226 2.71 10.76 35.83
CA VAL A 226 2.56 9.38 36.32
C VAL A 226 3.52 8.50 35.54
N TRP A 227 4.34 7.75 36.26
CA TRP A 227 5.28 6.79 35.68
C TRP A 227 4.74 5.36 35.75
N ILE A 228 4.77 4.66 34.62
CA ILE A 228 4.42 3.26 34.47
C ILE A 228 5.72 2.49 34.21
N PRO A 229 6.32 1.82 35.21
CA PRO A 229 7.54 1.04 35.00
C PRO A 229 7.36 -0.08 33.97
N PRO A 230 8.45 -0.75 33.53
CA PRO A 230 8.33 -2.02 32.81
C PRO A 230 7.54 -3.05 33.62
N GLY A 231 6.61 -3.76 32.96
CA GLY A 231 5.72 -4.73 33.58
C GLY A 231 4.38 -4.82 32.86
N ASP A 232 3.57 -5.77 33.32
CA ASP A 232 2.21 -6.01 32.86
C ASP A 232 1.22 -5.52 33.92
N TYR A 233 0.24 -4.70 33.54
CA TYR A 233 -0.70 -4.07 34.47
C TYR A 233 -2.14 -4.31 34.03
N ARG A 234 -2.89 -5.12 34.77
CA ARG A 234 -4.30 -5.35 34.46
C ARG A 234 -5.16 -4.23 35.02
N LEU A 235 -6.08 -3.68 34.21
CA LEU A 235 -7.12 -2.76 34.67
C LEU A 235 -8.48 -3.37 34.39
N THR A 236 -9.36 -3.45 35.38
CA THR A 236 -10.71 -4.03 35.22
C THR A 236 -11.80 -3.00 35.03
N SER A 237 -11.49 -1.70 35.13
CA SER A 237 -12.44 -0.63 34.81
C SER A 237 -11.73 0.58 34.23
N SER A 238 -12.48 1.42 33.50
CA SER A 238 -11.94 2.62 32.87
C SER A 238 -11.43 3.65 33.87
N LEU A 239 -10.47 4.45 33.41
CA LEU A 239 -10.01 5.66 34.06
C LEU A 239 -10.88 6.83 33.61
N ASN A 240 -11.32 7.64 34.57
CA ASN A 240 -12.15 8.82 34.34
C ASN A 240 -11.54 10.02 35.06
N GLY A 241 -11.91 11.23 34.65
CA GLY A 241 -11.35 12.46 35.21
C GLY A 241 -9.85 12.59 34.94
N VAL A 242 -9.36 12.01 33.84
CA VAL A 242 -7.98 12.16 33.38
C VAL A 242 -7.85 13.53 32.74
N GLN A 243 -7.03 14.39 33.35
CA GLN A 243 -6.85 15.79 32.96
C GLN A 243 -5.58 16.34 33.61
N ASN A 244 -4.92 17.31 32.96
CA ASN A 244 -3.71 17.97 33.46
C ASN A 244 -2.67 16.96 33.98
N VAL A 245 -2.33 15.94 33.20
CA VAL A 245 -1.42 14.87 33.64
C VAL A 245 -0.76 14.20 32.45
N THR A 246 0.51 13.85 32.62
CA THR A 246 1.20 12.93 31.70
C THR A 246 1.16 11.51 32.25
N LEU A 247 0.69 10.54 31.46
CA LEU A 247 0.88 9.11 31.71
C LEU A 247 2.04 8.62 30.84
N GLN A 248 3.17 8.27 31.46
CA GLN A 248 4.38 7.89 30.74
C GLN A 248 4.86 6.50 31.12
N GLY A 249 5.09 5.64 30.13
CA GLY A 249 5.76 4.35 30.30
C GLY A 249 7.25 4.36 29.93
N ALA A 250 7.87 3.19 30.03
CA ALA A 250 9.28 2.97 29.71
C ALA A 250 9.55 2.64 28.23
N GLY A 251 8.52 2.70 27.38
CA GLY A 251 8.48 2.23 26.00
C GLY A 251 7.41 1.14 25.84
N SER A 252 6.71 1.14 24.71
CA SER A 252 5.55 0.26 24.44
C SER A 252 5.87 -1.23 24.29
N TRP A 253 7.14 -1.60 24.27
CA TRP A 253 7.61 -2.99 24.38
C TRP A 253 7.84 -3.44 25.83
N TYR A 254 7.82 -2.51 26.79
CA TYR A 254 8.23 -2.76 28.19
C TYR A 254 7.11 -2.52 29.19
N SER A 255 6.38 -1.42 29.07
CA SER A 255 5.24 -1.09 29.92
C SER A 255 3.96 -1.49 29.19
N VAL A 256 3.26 -2.51 29.68
CA VAL A 256 2.09 -3.08 29.02
C VAL A 256 0.90 -3.04 29.96
N VAL A 257 -0.16 -2.37 29.53
CA VAL A 257 -1.42 -2.29 30.26
C VAL A 257 -2.42 -3.20 29.56
N HIS A 258 -3.03 -4.10 30.33
CA HIS A 258 -4.03 -5.05 29.86
C HIS A 258 -5.43 -4.57 30.23
N THR A 259 -6.16 -4.07 29.24
CA THR A 259 -7.55 -3.62 29.41
C THR A 259 -8.25 -3.44 28.06
N SER A 260 -9.53 -3.79 28.00
CA SER A 260 -10.39 -3.48 26.86
C SER A 260 -11.07 -2.10 26.99
N ARG A 261 -10.89 -1.39 28.11
CA ARG A 261 -11.48 -0.06 28.37
C ARG A 261 -10.53 0.77 29.20
N PHE A 262 -9.68 1.59 28.56
CA PHE A 262 -8.65 2.34 29.29
C PHE A 262 -9.16 3.69 29.81
N ILE A 263 -9.57 4.62 28.95
CA ILE A 263 -10.18 5.90 29.33
C ILE A 263 -11.59 5.99 28.74
N ASP A 264 -12.58 6.36 29.58
CA ASP A 264 -13.97 6.56 29.15
C ASP A 264 -14.59 7.78 29.84
N GLN A 265 -14.53 8.94 29.20
CA GLN A 265 -15.00 10.19 29.79
C GLN A 265 -15.51 11.17 28.74
N SER A 266 -16.63 11.83 29.01
CA SER A 266 -17.26 12.78 28.07
C SER A 266 -16.64 14.18 28.07
N ASN A 267 -15.81 14.50 29.05
CA ASN A 267 -15.14 15.79 29.18
C ASN A 267 -13.81 15.67 29.94
N SER A 268 -12.94 16.63 29.70
CA SER A 268 -11.65 16.83 30.38
C SER A 268 -11.26 18.30 30.30
N SER A 269 -10.50 18.80 31.28
CA SER A 269 -9.91 20.14 31.17
C SER A 269 -8.70 20.22 30.22
N GLY A 270 -8.33 19.11 29.58
CA GLY A 270 -7.21 19.06 28.65
C GLY A 270 -5.86 18.81 29.33
N GLY A 271 -4.78 19.06 28.59
CA GLY A 271 -3.41 18.86 29.07
C GLY A 271 -3.11 17.40 29.47
N VAL A 272 -3.71 16.45 28.76
CA VAL A 272 -3.47 15.02 28.96
C VAL A 272 -2.42 14.55 27.96
N HIS A 273 -1.34 13.95 28.45
CA HIS A 273 -0.28 13.42 27.58
C HIS A 273 -0.08 11.94 27.86
N ILE A 274 -0.48 11.07 26.94
CA ILE A 274 -0.35 9.61 27.08
C ILE A 274 0.81 9.16 26.21
N LYS A 275 1.85 8.57 26.78
CA LYS A 275 3.02 8.20 25.99
C LYS A 275 3.85 7.00 26.45
N ASP A 276 4.46 6.33 25.48
CA ASP A 276 5.52 5.34 25.67
C ASP A 276 5.09 4.08 26.47
N PHE A 277 3.86 3.60 26.29
CA PHE A 277 3.43 2.28 26.79
C PHE A 277 2.47 1.58 25.82
N ALA A 278 2.18 0.31 26.05
CA ALA A 278 1.17 -0.43 25.30
C ALA A 278 -0.15 -0.51 26.07
N VAL A 279 -1.25 -0.50 25.35
CA VAL A 279 -2.56 -0.95 25.83
C VAL A 279 -3.01 -2.09 24.93
N ILE A 280 -3.13 -3.28 25.51
CA ILE A 280 -3.57 -4.49 24.81
C ILE A 280 -4.86 -4.97 25.48
N GLY A 281 -5.92 -5.05 24.70
CA GLY A 281 -7.22 -5.48 25.17
C GLY A 281 -7.44 -6.98 25.01
N GLU A 282 -8.68 -7.38 25.25
CA GLU A 282 -9.16 -8.75 25.10
C GLU A 282 -10.44 -8.79 24.24
N VAL A 283 -10.59 -7.82 23.33
CA VAL A 283 -11.76 -7.70 22.45
C VAL A 283 -11.67 -8.71 21.33
N THR A 284 -12.73 -9.50 21.14
CA THR A 284 -12.80 -10.62 20.18
C THR A 284 -14.05 -10.55 19.29
N GLU A 285 -14.78 -9.44 19.38
CA GLU A 285 -15.99 -9.17 18.61
C GLU A 285 -16.14 -7.66 18.43
N ARG A 286 -17.01 -7.24 17.52
CA ARG A 286 -17.41 -5.84 17.40
C ARG A 286 -18.78 -5.66 18.04
N VAL A 287 -18.84 -4.95 19.15
CA VAL A 287 -20.12 -4.56 19.78
C VAL A 287 -20.24 -3.04 19.75
N ASP A 288 -21.01 -2.52 18.79
CA ASP A 288 -21.06 -1.08 18.51
C ASP A 288 -21.54 -0.26 19.74
N SER A 289 -22.45 -0.82 20.54
CA SER A 289 -22.98 -0.17 21.76
C SER A 289 -22.02 -0.19 22.96
N SER A 290 -20.90 -0.91 22.85
CA SER A 290 -19.94 -1.11 23.93
C SER A 290 -18.71 -0.20 23.75
N PRO A 291 -18.25 0.54 24.77
CA PRO A 291 -17.09 1.42 24.68
C PRO A 291 -15.78 0.64 24.90
N ASP A 292 -15.60 -0.49 24.21
CA ASP A 292 -14.42 -1.37 24.33
C ASP A 292 -13.18 -0.79 23.64
N ASN A 293 -12.80 0.42 24.03
CA ASN A 293 -11.82 1.25 23.34
C ASN A 293 -10.63 1.58 24.26
N PHE A 294 -9.51 2.01 23.65
CA PHE A 294 -8.43 2.62 24.44
C PHE A 294 -8.84 4.02 24.95
N VAL A 295 -9.34 4.89 24.06
CA VAL A 295 -9.95 6.16 24.47
C VAL A 295 -11.36 6.22 23.93
N ASN A 296 -12.32 6.49 24.82
CA ASN A 296 -13.71 6.77 24.50
C ASN A 296 -14.08 8.17 25.05
N GLY A 297 -14.43 9.10 24.16
CA GLY A 297 -14.85 10.45 24.51
C GLY A 297 -13.76 11.52 24.36
N SER A 298 -13.49 12.27 25.42
CA SER A 298 -12.69 13.51 25.37
C SER A 298 -11.43 13.43 26.24
N LEU A 299 -10.28 13.74 25.62
CA LEU A 299 -9.04 14.02 26.34
C LEU A 299 -8.93 15.51 26.74
N GLY A 300 -9.79 16.37 26.17
CA GLY A 300 -9.78 17.81 26.37
C GLY A 300 -8.71 18.49 25.51
N PRO A 301 -8.69 19.84 25.51
CA PRO A 301 -7.83 20.61 24.64
C PRO A 301 -6.33 20.40 24.92
N ASP A 302 -5.50 20.65 23.92
CA ASP A 302 -4.04 20.67 24.02
C ASP A 302 -3.43 19.38 24.60
N SER A 303 -4.08 18.25 24.32
CA SER A 303 -3.67 16.91 24.74
C SER A 303 -2.80 16.22 23.68
N SER A 304 -2.13 15.12 24.04
CA SER A 304 -1.41 14.29 23.08
C SER A 304 -1.40 12.79 23.42
N VAL A 305 -1.29 11.96 22.39
CA VAL A 305 -1.12 10.51 22.48
C VAL A 305 0.05 10.10 21.59
N SER A 306 1.12 9.53 22.16
CA SER A 306 2.34 9.28 21.39
C SER A 306 3.15 8.04 21.78
N GLY A 307 3.81 7.40 20.81
CA GLY A 307 4.69 6.26 21.09
C GLY A 307 3.94 5.00 21.58
N MET A 308 2.62 4.96 21.40
CA MET A 308 1.76 3.90 21.92
C MET A 308 1.79 2.64 21.04
N TRP A 309 1.51 1.49 21.65
CA TRP A 309 1.10 0.27 20.96
C TRP A 309 -0.31 -0.09 21.43
N LEU A 310 -1.29 -0.01 20.54
CA LEU A 310 -2.69 -0.29 20.82
C LEU A 310 -3.11 -1.54 20.05
N GLN A 311 -3.70 -2.52 20.75
CA GLN A 311 -4.05 -3.80 20.13
C GLN A 311 -5.23 -4.48 20.81
N HIS A 312 -6.01 -5.28 20.06
CA HIS A 312 -7.13 -6.10 20.58
C HIS A 312 -8.21 -5.28 21.29
N LEU A 313 -8.56 -4.16 20.67
CA LEU A 313 -9.61 -3.23 21.10
C LEU A 313 -10.72 -3.21 20.04
N LYS A 314 -11.89 -2.66 20.37
CA LYS A 314 -12.88 -2.35 19.34
C LYS A 314 -12.41 -1.17 18.49
N VAL A 315 -12.16 -0.04 19.14
CA VAL A 315 -11.57 1.16 18.52
C VAL A 315 -10.35 1.59 19.31
N GLY A 316 -9.30 2.04 18.64
CA GLY A 316 -8.17 2.67 19.32
C GLY A 316 -8.63 3.95 20.03
N LEU A 317 -9.07 4.94 19.26
CA LEU A 317 -9.56 6.22 19.79
C LEU A 317 -10.90 6.61 19.16
N TRP A 318 -11.98 6.51 19.94
CA TRP A 318 -13.30 7.04 19.57
C TRP A 318 -13.50 8.40 20.24
N LEU A 319 -13.20 9.47 19.51
CA LEU A 319 -13.10 10.81 20.06
C LEU A 319 -14.38 11.61 19.81
N THR A 320 -14.97 12.12 20.89
CA THR A 320 -16.14 13.00 20.87
C THR A 320 -15.94 14.15 21.85
N GLY A 321 -16.71 15.24 21.68
CA GLY A 321 -16.59 16.42 22.52
C GLY A 321 -15.27 17.16 22.32
N ASP A 322 -14.86 17.93 23.32
CA ASP A 322 -13.69 18.80 23.21
C ASP A 322 -12.38 18.00 23.15
N ASN A 323 -11.70 18.07 22.01
CA ASN A 323 -10.37 17.55 21.78
C ASN A 323 -9.54 18.58 20.98
N ASP A 324 -9.81 19.87 21.19
CA ASP A 324 -9.18 20.94 20.41
C ASP A 324 -7.64 20.82 20.45
N ASN A 325 -6.98 20.93 19.29
CA ASN A 325 -5.53 20.83 19.12
C ASN A 325 -4.89 19.51 19.56
N LEU A 326 -5.66 18.43 19.75
CA LEU A 326 -5.11 17.11 20.07
C LEU A 326 -4.08 16.66 19.02
N VAL A 327 -2.95 16.12 19.47
CA VAL A 327 -1.95 15.48 18.61
C VAL A 327 -1.87 13.98 18.91
N VAL A 328 -2.16 13.15 17.91
CA VAL A 328 -2.01 11.68 17.98
C VAL A 328 -0.90 11.27 17.02
N GLU A 329 0.28 10.94 17.55
CA GLU A 329 1.46 10.70 16.73
C GLU A 329 2.36 9.54 17.13
N ASN A 330 3.04 8.93 16.14
CA ASN A 330 4.02 7.88 16.40
C ASN A 330 3.45 6.62 17.11
N ASN A 331 2.16 6.34 16.92
CA ASN A 331 1.50 5.19 17.52
C ASN A 331 1.43 4.01 16.54
N ARG A 332 1.29 2.81 17.09
CA ARG A 332 0.88 1.60 16.36
C ARG A 332 -0.51 1.22 16.82
N ILE A 333 -1.45 1.05 15.87
CA ILE A 333 -2.82 0.62 16.14
C ILE A 333 -3.07 -0.64 15.31
N LEU A 334 -3.19 -1.77 15.98
CA LEU A 334 -3.19 -3.09 15.35
C LEU A 334 -4.41 -3.87 15.80
N ASP A 335 -4.95 -4.72 14.94
CA ASP A 335 -5.94 -5.76 15.30
C ASP A 335 -7.12 -5.20 16.12
N THR A 336 -7.76 -4.15 15.58
CA THR A 336 -8.97 -3.57 16.18
C THR A 336 -10.20 -4.06 15.45
N THR A 337 -11.28 -4.39 16.16
CA THR A 337 -12.47 -5.00 15.55
C THR A 337 -13.39 -4.00 14.83
N ALA A 338 -13.10 -2.69 14.95
CA ALA A 338 -13.66 -1.59 14.17
C ALA A 338 -12.53 -0.59 13.82
N ASP A 339 -12.83 0.70 13.79
CA ASP A 339 -11.91 1.77 13.40
C ASP A 339 -10.60 1.78 14.21
N GLY A 340 -9.51 2.27 13.62
CA GLY A 340 -8.31 2.58 14.37
C GLY A 340 -8.49 3.85 15.22
N LEU A 341 -8.95 4.93 14.58
CA LEU A 341 -9.30 6.19 15.23
C LEU A 341 -10.45 6.86 14.48
N ASN A 342 -11.41 7.39 15.23
CA ASN A 342 -12.52 8.19 14.69
C ASN A 342 -12.63 9.54 15.42
N LEU A 343 -12.57 10.63 14.67
CA LEU A 343 -13.00 11.96 15.13
C LEU A 343 -14.50 12.07 14.87
N ASN A 344 -15.30 11.68 15.85
CA ASN A 344 -16.75 11.67 15.75
C ASN A 344 -17.32 13.02 16.21
N GLY A 345 -17.03 14.03 15.40
CA GLY A 345 -17.57 15.36 15.50
C GLY A 345 -16.85 16.27 16.49
N THR A 346 -17.06 17.57 16.30
CA THR A 346 -16.58 18.67 17.17
C THR A 346 -15.06 18.83 17.28
N ALA A 347 -14.26 18.01 16.61
CA ALA A 347 -12.80 18.10 16.68
C ALA A 347 -12.29 19.36 15.97
N LYS A 348 -11.47 20.19 16.64
CA LYS A 348 -10.88 21.40 16.04
C LYS A 348 -9.37 21.34 16.07
N GLY A 349 -8.73 21.48 14.91
CA GLY A 349 -7.26 21.55 14.85
C GLY A 349 -6.54 20.25 15.22
N VAL A 350 -7.23 19.10 15.21
CA VAL A 350 -6.65 17.81 15.59
C VAL A 350 -5.66 17.34 14.53
N LYS A 351 -4.53 16.79 14.95
CA LYS A 351 -3.50 16.25 14.06
C LYS A 351 -3.24 14.79 14.38
N VAL A 352 -3.59 13.90 13.46
CA VAL A 352 -3.26 12.47 13.54
C VAL A 352 -2.17 12.20 12.53
N ARG A 353 -0.95 11.97 13.01
CA ARG A 353 0.21 11.88 12.12
C ARG A 353 1.25 10.83 12.47
N ASN A 354 1.95 10.34 11.46
CA ASN A 354 3.07 9.42 11.67
C ASN A 354 2.69 8.15 12.46
N ASN A 355 1.45 7.68 12.32
CA ASN A 355 0.96 6.45 12.94
C ASN A 355 1.04 5.28 11.95
N PHE A 356 1.20 4.08 12.48
CA PHE A 356 1.12 2.82 11.74
C PHE A 356 -0.15 2.07 12.14
N LEU A 357 -0.95 1.70 11.14
CA LEU A 357 -2.22 1.02 11.33
C LEU A 357 -2.24 -0.25 10.46
N ARG A 358 -2.58 -1.39 11.07
CA ARG A 358 -2.78 -2.66 10.35
C ARG A 358 -3.95 -3.44 10.93
N ASN A 359 -4.73 -4.08 10.07
CA ASN A 359 -5.80 -5.01 10.46
C ASN A 359 -6.90 -4.34 11.30
N GLN A 360 -7.47 -3.25 10.78
CA GLN A 360 -8.64 -2.58 11.37
C GLN A 360 -9.91 -3.20 10.80
N GLY A 361 -10.93 -3.44 11.64
CA GLY A 361 -12.21 -4.05 11.26
C GLY A 361 -13.21 -3.10 10.60
N ASP A 362 -12.80 -1.84 10.35
CA ASP A 362 -13.55 -0.81 9.63
C ASP A 362 -12.55 0.28 9.15
N ASP A 363 -13.03 1.50 8.93
CA ASP A 363 -12.23 2.67 8.58
C ASP A 363 -10.99 2.81 9.47
N SER A 364 -9.79 2.74 8.88
CA SER A 364 -8.58 2.79 9.72
C SER A 364 -8.43 4.15 10.41
N LEU A 365 -8.68 5.23 9.68
CA LEU A 365 -8.85 6.58 10.22
C LEU A 365 -10.11 7.22 9.65
N ALA A 366 -10.97 7.72 10.53
CA ALA A 366 -12.22 8.37 10.15
C ALA A 366 -12.38 9.76 10.78
N MET A 367 -12.95 10.68 10.03
CA MET A 367 -13.63 11.86 10.57
C MET A 367 -15.11 11.74 10.24
N TRP A 368 -15.96 11.76 11.26
CA TRP A 368 -17.40 11.72 11.10
C TRP A 368 -18.00 12.93 11.80
N SER A 369 -18.33 13.96 11.02
CA SER A 369 -18.83 15.24 11.51
C SER A 369 -20.30 15.19 11.95
N LEU A 370 -20.57 14.34 12.94
CA LEU A 370 -21.83 14.20 13.65
C LEU A 370 -21.86 15.15 14.86
N TYR A 371 -23.01 15.72 15.19
CA TYR A 371 -23.20 16.67 16.31
C TYR A 371 -22.53 18.05 16.15
N GLY A 372 -21.38 18.12 15.46
CA GLY A 372 -20.71 19.35 15.06
C GLY A 372 -19.61 19.07 14.04
N PRO A 373 -19.24 20.05 13.18
CA PRO A 373 -18.24 19.84 12.15
C PRO A 373 -16.85 19.65 12.76
N ASP A 374 -16.16 18.61 12.33
CA ASP A 374 -14.71 18.55 12.47
C ASP A 374 -14.12 19.67 11.60
N THR A 375 -13.19 20.44 12.16
CA THR A 375 -12.75 21.69 11.54
C THR A 375 -11.23 21.86 11.64
N ASN A 376 -10.55 22.18 10.54
CA ASN A 376 -9.10 22.38 10.51
C ASN A 376 -8.29 21.17 11.03
N SER A 377 -8.87 19.97 10.96
CA SER A 377 -8.23 18.73 11.42
C SER A 377 -7.53 18.02 10.26
N SER A 378 -6.53 17.20 10.58
CA SER A 378 -5.64 16.63 9.57
C SER A 378 -5.19 15.20 9.88
N PHE A 379 -5.14 14.37 8.83
CA PHE A 379 -4.51 13.05 8.82
C PHE A 379 -3.26 13.10 7.92
N GLU A 380 -2.08 13.03 8.53
CA GLU A 380 -0.81 13.34 7.85
C GLU A 380 0.23 12.24 8.04
N ASN A 381 0.89 11.79 6.97
CA ASN A 381 2.03 10.87 7.08
C ASN A 381 1.69 9.57 7.84
N ASN A 382 0.49 9.02 7.72
CA ASN A 382 0.16 7.73 8.32
C ASN A 382 0.40 6.59 7.32
N THR A 383 0.77 5.41 7.82
CA THR A 383 0.84 4.18 7.02
C THR A 383 -0.28 3.25 7.47
N ILE A 384 -1.15 2.86 6.55
CA ILE A 384 -2.31 2.00 6.75
C ILE A 384 -2.19 0.78 5.84
N SER A 385 -2.44 -0.40 6.38
CA SER A 385 -2.44 -1.66 5.64
C SER A 385 -3.61 -2.54 6.09
N GLN A 386 -4.34 -3.10 5.15
CA GLN A 386 -5.37 -4.11 5.43
C GLN A 386 -6.49 -3.66 6.42
N PRO A 387 -7.26 -2.59 6.13
CA PRO A 387 -8.61 -2.51 6.69
C PRO A 387 -9.46 -3.67 6.14
N ASN A 388 -10.07 -4.47 7.02
CA ASN A 388 -10.79 -5.68 6.64
C ASN A 388 -12.05 -5.40 5.81
N LEU A 389 -12.67 -4.24 6.05
CA LEU A 389 -13.77 -3.67 5.30
C LEU A 389 -13.70 -2.15 5.36
N ALA A 390 -14.52 -1.48 4.55
CA ALA A 390 -14.55 -0.01 4.45
C ALA A 390 -13.21 0.59 3.98
N ASN A 391 -12.76 1.70 4.55
CA ASN A 391 -11.74 2.55 3.95
C ASN A 391 -10.40 2.53 4.69
N GLY A 392 -9.33 2.91 3.99
CA GLY A 392 -8.11 3.32 4.69
C GLY A 392 -8.34 4.62 5.46
N ILE A 393 -8.76 5.67 4.74
CA ILE A 393 -9.16 6.95 5.33
C ILE A 393 -10.55 7.34 4.84
N ALA A 394 -11.44 7.72 5.76
CA ALA A 394 -12.76 8.25 5.44
C ALA A 394 -13.00 9.62 6.07
N ILE A 395 -13.41 10.58 5.25
CA ILE A 395 -13.84 11.92 5.68
C ILE A 395 -15.33 12.04 5.37
N TYR A 396 -16.17 11.88 6.38
CA TYR A 396 -17.62 12.07 6.30
C TYR A 396 -17.98 13.46 6.82
N GLY A 397 -18.14 14.40 5.89
CA GLY A 397 -18.41 15.80 6.22
C GLY A 397 -17.20 16.58 6.76
N GLY A 398 -17.47 17.69 7.46
CA GLY A 398 -16.44 18.53 8.07
C GLY A 398 -15.98 19.71 7.21
N THR A 399 -15.16 20.58 7.80
CA THR A 399 -14.74 21.87 7.21
C THR A 399 -13.23 22.03 7.23
N ASP A 400 -12.64 22.42 6.10
CA ASP A 400 -11.20 22.72 5.99
C ASP A 400 -10.31 21.54 6.45
N ILE A 401 -10.60 20.35 5.93
CA ILE A 401 -9.94 19.09 6.31
C ILE A 401 -8.74 18.79 5.41
N THR A 402 -7.71 18.19 6.00
CA THR A 402 -6.49 17.78 5.30
C THR A 402 -6.24 16.27 5.41
N VAL A 403 -5.95 15.64 4.28
CA VAL A 403 -5.46 14.25 4.19
C VAL A 403 -4.16 14.27 3.37
N ARG A 404 -3.01 14.16 4.03
CA ARG A 404 -1.70 14.42 3.39
C ARG A 404 -0.67 13.31 3.57
N ASN A 405 0.06 12.99 2.51
CA ASN A 405 1.25 12.12 2.54
C ASN A 405 1.01 10.76 3.22
N ASN A 406 -0.19 10.20 3.17
CA ASN A 406 -0.49 8.89 3.74
C ASN A 406 -0.11 7.78 2.74
N LEU A 407 0.36 6.63 3.25
CA LEU A 407 0.51 5.39 2.49
C LEU A 407 -0.62 4.44 2.90
N ILE A 408 -1.48 4.07 1.97
CA ILE A 408 -2.64 3.22 2.23
C ILE A 408 -2.57 2.03 1.28
N SER A 409 -2.50 0.84 1.84
CA SER A 409 -2.36 -0.39 1.06
C SER A 409 -3.43 -1.40 1.40
N ASP A 410 -3.82 -2.16 0.38
CA ASP A 410 -4.55 -3.40 0.52
C ASP A 410 -5.94 -3.27 1.18
N THR A 411 -6.79 -2.37 0.68
CA THR A 411 -8.16 -2.22 1.21
C THR A 411 -9.12 -3.27 0.65
N ASN A 412 -10.23 -3.54 1.34
CA ASN A 412 -11.17 -4.58 1.00
C ASN A 412 -12.56 -4.01 0.62
N ALA A 413 -13.54 -4.90 0.48
CA ALA A 413 -14.91 -4.55 0.10
C ALA A 413 -15.52 -3.49 1.04
N LEU A 414 -16.55 -2.79 0.52
CA LEU A 414 -17.28 -1.71 1.21
C LEU A 414 -16.52 -0.38 1.34
N GLY A 415 -15.30 -0.26 0.80
CA GLY A 415 -14.65 1.04 0.72
C GLY A 415 -13.50 1.17 -0.27
N SER A 416 -12.74 2.24 -0.04
CA SER A 416 -11.69 2.78 -0.90
C SER A 416 -10.39 2.93 -0.11
N GLY A 417 -9.29 3.25 -0.78
CA GLY A 417 -8.11 3.78 -0.08
C GLY A 417 -8.46 5.06 0.68
N ILE A 418 -9.02 6.05 -0.03
CA ILE A 418 -9.51 7.31 0.54
C ILE A 418 -10.95 7.56 0.09
N ALA A 419 -11.80 7.93 1.04
CA ALA A 419 -13.18 8.37 0.79
C ALA A 419 -13.39 9.80 1.28
N ILE A 420 -13.79 10.69 0.38
CA ILE A 420 -14.26 12.05 0.72
C ILE A 420 -15.77 12.07 0.48
N SER A 421 -16.56 12.03 1.54
CA SER A 421 -17.97 11.65 1.44
C SER A 421 -18.91 12.58 2.20
N ASN A 422 -20.12 12.74 1.65
CA ASN A 422 -21.29 13.32 2.31
C ASN A 422 -22.29 12.23 2.77
N GLN A 423 -21.83 10.99 2.97
CA GLN A 423 -22.61 9.95 3.61
C GLN A 423 -22.76 10.25 5.09
N LYS A 424 -24.00 10.44 5.55
CA LYS A 424 -24.27 10.97 6.89
C LYS A 424 -24.30 9.90 7.97
N PHE A 425 -24.82 8.72 7.63
CA PHE A 425 -25.24 7.63 8.52
C PHE A 425 -26.32 8.03 9.54
N LEU A 426 -26.10 9.08 10.35
CA LEU A 426 -27.02 9.62 11.36
C LEU A 426 -27.11 11.15 11.28
N ASP A 427 -28.10 11.72 11.95
CA ASP A 427 -28.29 13.17 12.12
C ASP A 427 -28.10 13.59 13.60
N PRO A 428 -27.70 14.84 13.90
CA PRO A 428 -27.39 15.91 12.95
C PRO A 428 -25.98 15.77 12.36
N PHE A 429 -25.90 15.76 11.02
CA PHE A 429 -24.66 15.67 10.25
C PHE A 429 -24.28 16.99 9.60
N PHE A 430 -22.98 17.28 9.50
CA PHE A 430 -22.44 18.49 8.89
C PHE A 430 -21.66 18.13 7.63
N PRO A 431 -22.25 18.33 6.43
CA PRO A 431 -21.62 18.01 5.15
C PRO A 431 -20.30 18.74 4.91
N LEU A 432 -19.54 18.24 3.93
CA LEU A 432 -18.27 18.81 3.49
C LEU A 432 -18.43 20.31 3.17
N ALA A 433 -17.60 21.14 3.77
CA ALA A 433 -17.54 22.58 3.56
C ALA A 433 -16.09 23.09 3.52
N GLY A 434 -15.92 24.34 3.07
CA GLY A 434 -14.59 24.94 2.92
C GLY A 434 -13.74 24.23 1.86
N THR A 435 -12.49 23.94 2.21
CA THR A 435 -11.53 23.25 1.32
C THR A 435 -11.08 21.91 1.91
N ILE A 436 -11.34 20.83 1.20
CA ILE A 436 -10.83 19.50 1.52
C ILE A 436 -9.56 19.27 0.70
N THR A 437 -8.42 19.21 1.39
CA THR A 437 -7.09 19.04 0.75
C THR A 437 -6.65 17.59 0.84
N VAL A 438 -6.47 16.93 -0.30
CA VAL A 438 -6.00 15.54 -0.40
C VAL A 438 -4.68 15.51 -1.18
N ASP A 439 -3.55 15.62 -0.49
CA ASP A 439 -2.25 15.91 -1.11
C ASP A 439 -1.19 14.83 -0.85
N GLY A 440 -0.46 14.40 -1.88
CA GLY A 440 0.74 13.57 -1.71
C GLY A 440 0.51 12.13 -1.24
N ASN A 441 -0.75 11.65 -1.23
CA ASN A 441 -1.07 10.30 -0.77
C ASN A 441 -0.64 9.22 -1.77
N THR A 442 -0.25 8.05 -1.28
CA THR A 442 0.05 6.87 -2.08
C THR A 442 -0.92 5.74 -1.73
N LEU A 443 -1.64 5.25 -2.74
CA LEU A 443 -2.64 4.19 -2.62
C LEU A 443 -2.18 2.97 -3.41
N VAL A 444 -2.01 1.83 -2.74
CA VAL A 444 -1.47 0.60 -3.34
C VAL A 444 -2.50 -0.51 -3.20
N ARG A 445 -2.93 -1.13 -4.31
CA ARG A 445 -3.93 -2.22 -4.29
C ARG A 445 -5.19 -1.86 -3.51
N ALA A 446 -5.62 -0.61 -3.65
CA ALA A 446 -6.79 -0.04 -2.96
C ALA A 446 -8.01 0.07 -3.89
N GLY A 447 -9.19 -0.03 -3.30
CA GLY A 447 -10.48 -0.22 -4.00
C GLY A 447 -10.86 -1.70 -4.08
N ALA A 448 -12.16 -1.98 -4.19
CA ALA A 448 -12.70 -3.34 -4.17
C ALA A 448 -14.12 -3.41 -4.76
N MET A 449 -14.59 -4.61 -5.08
CA MET A 449 -15.99 -4.81 -5.43
C MET A 449 -16.88 -4.49 -4.22
N ASN A 450 -17.92 -3.67 -4.40
CA ASN A 450 -18.96 -3.53 -3.40
C ASN A 450 -20.05 -4.57 -3.66
N PRO A 451 -20.24 -5.58 -2.77
CA PRO A 451 -21.22 -6.64 -2.98
C PRO A 451 -22.67 -6.15 -2.93
N ASN A 452 -22.94 -4.99 -2.33
CA ASN A 452 -24.29 -4.43 -2.25
C ASN A 452 -24.68 -3.71 -3.54
N TRP A 453 -23.73 -3.01 -4.15
CA TRP A 453 -24.00 -2.21 -5.36
C TRP A 453 -23.80 -3.00 -6.65
N ASN A 454 -23.13 -4.16 -6.55
CA ASN A 454 -22.72 -4.99 -7.68
C ASN A 454 -21.86 -4.21 -8.71
N HIS A 455 -21.11 -3.23 -8.21
CA HIS A 455 -20.09 -2.50 -8.93
C HIS A 455 -18.94 -2.09 -7.99
N PRO A 456 -17.73 -1.83 -8.52
CA PRO A 456 -16.56 -1.60 -7.69
C PRO A 456 -16.47 -0.17 -7.17
N MET A 457 -15.86 -0.04 -5.99
CA MET A 457 -15.34 1.22 -5.45
C MET A 457 -13.88 1.40 -5.87
N GLY A 458 -13.51 2.62 -6.23
CA GLY A 458 -12.17 2.99 -6.68
C GLY A 458 -11.18 3.19 -5.52
N ALA A 459 -9.91 3.40 -5.86
CA ALA A 459 -8.86 3.68 -4.88
C ALA A 459 -9.10 4.99 -4.12
N LEU A 460 -9.54 6.05 -4.80
CA LEU A 460 -9.94 7.32 -4.19
C LEU A 460 -11.32 7.72 -4.71
N ARG A 461 -12.30 7.85 -3.80
CA ARG A 461 -13.65 8.30 -4.17
C ARG A 461 -14.02 9.66 -3.58
N VAL A 462 -14.77 10.44 -4.36
CA VAL A 462 -15.55 11.58 -3.86
C VAL A 462 -17.04 11.22 -4.02
N ASP A 463 -17.75 11.21 -2.90
CA ASP A 463 -19.09 10.63 -2.81
C ASP A 463 -20.12 11.63 -2.30
N SER A 464 -21.02 12.07 -3.18
CA SER A 464 -22.19 12.89 -2.83
C SER A 464 -23.36 12.00 -2.41
N TYR A 465 -23.18 11.25 -1.32
CA TYR A 465 -24.12 10.20 -0.92
C TYR A 465 -25.48 10.76 -0.48
N ASP A 466 -25.55 11.49 0.65
CA ASP A 466 -26.81 12.05 1.20
C ASP A 466 -27.00 13.53 0.84
N SER A 467 -25.99 14.18 0.26
CA SER A 467 -26.09 15.57 -0.19
C SER A 467 -25.02 15.93 -1.23
N ALA A 468 -25.27 17.00 -1.99
CA ALA A 468 -24.32 17.54 -2.95
C ALA A 468 -22.97 17.88 -2.32
N VAL A 469 -21.87 17.57 -3.00
CA VAL A 469 -20.54 18.05 -2.62
C VAL A 469 -20.36 19.45 -3.19
N ASN A 470 -20.39 20.45 -2.32
CA ASN A 470 -20.21 21.87 -2.66
C ASN A 470 -18.90 22.47 -2.12
N ALA A 471 -18.15 21.72 -1.32
CA ALA A 471 -16.81 22.10 -0.89
C ALA A 471 -15.84 22.14 -2.09
N THR A 472 -14.73 22.86 -1.92
CA THR A 472 -13.58 22.68 -2.81
C THR A 472 -12.88 21.39 -2.41
N VAL A 473 -12.64 20.49 -3.36
CA VAL A 473 -11.92 19.23 -3.11
C VAL A 473 -10.70 19.20 -4.03
N ASP A 474 -9.53 19.47 -3.45
CA ASP A 474 -8.26 19.52 -4.17
C ASP A 474 -7.47 18.23 -3.93
N ILE A 475 -7.38 17.40 -4.96
CA ILE A 475 -6.62 16.15 -4.96
C ILE A 475 -5.32 16.38 -5.72
N THR A 476 -4.19 16.40 -5.03
CA THR A 476 -2.90 16.75 -5.60
C THR A 476 -1.83 15.70 -5.34
N ASN A 477 -0.88 15.56 -6.26
CA ASN A 477 0.34 14.74 -6.04
C ASN A 477 0.06 13.29 -5.63
N THR A 478 -1.08 12.72 -6.05
CA THR A 478 -1.53 11.40 -5.60
C THR A 478 -0.90 10.30 -6.46
N THR A 479 -0.35 9.27 -5.83
CA THR A 479 0.14 8.06 -6.52
C THR A 479 -0.85 6.92 -6.28
N ILE A 480 -1.33 6.29 -7.34
CA ILE A 480 -2.21 5.11 -7.29
C ILE A 480 -1.51 3.99 -8.06
N THR A 481 -1.26 2.85 -7.40
CA THR A 481 -0.53 1.72 -7.98
C THR A 481 -1.30 0.43 -7.76
N ASP A 482 -1.44 -0.37 -8.81
CA ASP A 482 -2.05 -1.71 -8.80
C ASP A 482 -3.47 -1.74 -8.23
N SER A 483 -4.28 -0.68 -8.44
CA SER A 483 -5.68 -0.71 -8.01
C SER A 483 -6.43 -1.84 -8.75
N PRO A 484 -7.13 -2.75 -8.05
CA PRO A 484 -7.80 -3.88 -8.69
C PRO A 484 -8.96 -3.47 -9.60
N TYR A 485 -9.51 -2.27 -9.40
CA TYR A 485 -10.59 -1.68 -10.20
C TYR A 485 -10.20 -0.29 -10.71
N SER A 486 -10.92 0.76 -10.31
CA SER A 486 -10.72 2.13 -10.81
C SER A 486 -9.81 2.95 -9.90
N ALA A 487 -9.12 3.94 -10.47
CA ALA A 487 -8.24 4.82 -9.70
C ALA A 487 -9.03 5.91 -8.97
N PHE A 488 -9.73 6.77 -9.71
CA PHE A 488 -10.58 7.84 -9.19
C PHE A 488 -12.05 7.52 -9.44
N GLU A 489 -12.88 7.69 -8.42
CA GLU A 489 -14.33 7.47 -8.48
C GLU A 489 -15.10 8.73 -8.07
N PHE A 490 -16.13 9.10 -8.85
CA PHE A 490 -17.06 10.17 -8.52
C PHE A 490 -18.48 9.62 -8.55
N VAL A 491 -19.10 9.51 -7.37
CA VAL A 491 -20.32 8.73 -7.21
C VAL A 491 -21.32 9.44 -6.32
N SER A 492 -22.60 9.12 -6.47
CA SER A 492 -23.65 9.43 -5.50
C SER A 492 -24.14 8.10 -4.95
N GLY A 493 -23.42 7.56 -3.96
CA GLY A 493 -23.52 6.16 -3.55
C GLY A 493 -24.91 5.73 -3.09
N GLY A 494 -25.71 6.67 -2.56
CA GLY A 494 -27.11 6.44 -2.16
C GLY A 494 -28.10 6.33 -3.34
N GLY A 495 -27.65 6.55 -4.58
CA GLY A 495 -28.53 6.51 -5.76
C GLY A 495 -29.47 7.72 -5.90
N HIS A 496 -29.24 8.78 -5.12
CA HIS A 496 -30.06 10.00 -5.15
C HIS A 496 -29.69 10.94 -6.31
N GLY A 497 -28.53 10.74 -6.92
CA GLY A 497 -28.07 11.57 -8.04
C GLY A 497 -27.68 12.97 -7.60
N TYR A 498 -27.18 13.15 -6.38
CA TYR A 498 -26.62 14.44 -5.96
C TYR A 498 -25.36 14.75 -6.77
N PRO A 499 -25.05 16.04 -6.99
CA PRO A 499 -23.89 16.40 -7.77
C PRO A 499 -22.58 16.38 -6.98
N VAL A 500 -21.53 15.91 -7.64
CA VAL A 500 -20.12 16.08 -7.25
C VAL A 500 -19.56 17.29 -8.00
N LYS A 501 -19.23 18.38 -7.28
CA LYS A 501 -18.71 19.64 -7.83
C LYS A 501 -17.48 20.09 -7.05
N GLY A 502 -16.76 21.06 -7.61
CA GLY A 502 -15.62 21.70 -6.92
C GLY A 502 -14.37 20.82 -6.84
N VAL A 503 -14.28 19.75 -7.66
CA VAL A 503 -13.17 18.81 -7.61
C VAL A 503 -12.09 19.15 -8.64
N THR A 504 -10.84 19.21 -8.17
CA THR A 504 -9.65 19.29 -9.02
C THR A 504 -8.70 18.15 -8.70
N VAL A 505 -8.28 17.39 -9.72
CA VAL A 505 -7.18 16.44 -9.65
C VAL A 505 -5.98 17.03 -10.38
N ASN A 506 -4.87 17.23 -9.68
CA ASN A 506 -3.68 17.88 -10.24
C ASN A 506 -2.38 17.15 -9.86
N GLY A 507 -1.68 16.61 -10.86
CA GLY A 507 -0.40 15.95 -10.70
C GLY A 507 -0.51 14.55 -10.09
N ALA A 508 -1.29 13.65 -10.70
CA ALA A 508 -1.40 12.27 -10.23
C ALA A 508 -0.58 11.29 -11.09
N THR A 509 -0.06 10.24 -10.45
CA THR A 509 0.57 9.10 -11.13
C THR A 509 -0.26 7.85 -10.89
N VAL A 510 -0.74 7.24 -11.97
CA VAL A 510 -1.58 6.05 -11.95
C VAL A 510 -0.85 4.91 -12.67
N ARG A 511 -0.68 3.77 -12.00
CA ARG A 511 0.01 2.60 -12.57
C ARG A 511 -0.84 1.35 -12.37
N ASN A 512 -0.99 0.55 -13.43
CA ASN A 512 -1.59 -0.78 -13.41
C ASN A 512 -3.02 -0.80 -12.81
N THR A 513 -3.85 0.17 -13.18
CA THR A 513 -5.25 0.22 -12.76
C THR A 513 -6.06 -0.85 -13.49
N GLY A 514 -6.77 -1.70 -12.76
CA GLY A 514 -7.46 -2.87 -13.31
C GLY A 514 -8.55 -2.52 -14.33
N THR A 515 -9.32 -1.46 -14.10
CA THR A 515 -10.39 -1.01 -15.01
C THR A 515 -10.08 0.35 -15.61
N VAL A 516 -10.50 1.44 -14.96
CA VAL A 516 -10.48 2.79 -15.52
C VAL A 516 -9.75 3.79 -14.63
N VAL A 517 -9.10 4.78 -15.24
CA VAL A 517 -8.49 5.87 -14.46
C VAL A 517 -9.57 6.71 -13.77
N VAL A 518 -10.66 7.01 -14.47
CA VAL A 518 -11.79 7.75 -13.92
C VAL A 518 -13.08 6.95 -14.09
N GLN A 519 -13.75 6.67 -12.98
CA GLN A 519 -15.10 6.11 -12.91
C GLN A 519 -16.06 7.22 -12.45
N ALA A 520 -16.77 7.83 -13.38
CA ALA A 520 -17.71 8.92 -13.14
C ALA A 520 -19.16 8.42 -13.25
N GLU A 521 -19.86 8.50 -12.13
CA GLU A 521 -21.18 7.91 -11.89
C GLU A 521 -22.17 8.89 -11.26
N ALA A 522 -21.70 9.99 -10.68
CA ALA A 522 -22.52 11.12 -10.28
C ALA A 522 -22.74 12.09 -11.45
N GLN A 523 -23.73 12.98 -11.34
CA GLN A 523 -23.74 14.21 -12.13
C GLN A 523 -22.73 15.23 -11.55
N GLY A 524 -22.34 16.24 -12.32
CA GLY A 524 -21.48 17.33 -11.84
C GLY A 524 -20.26 17.57 -12.71
N ALA A 525 -19.12 17.89 -12.10
CA ALA A 525 -17.90 18.19 -12.84
C ALA A 525 -16.62 18.03 -12.02
N ALA A 526 -15.53 17.65 -12.70
CA ALA A 526 -14.18 17.64 -12.18
C ALA A 526 -13.16 18.11 -13.23
N THR A 527 -12.07 18.73 -12.78
CA THR A 527 -10.94 19.13 -13.63
C THR A 527 -9.74 18.24 -13.38
N PHE A 528 -9.11 17.74 -14.45
CA PHE A 528 -7.91 16.89 -14.37
C PHE A 528 -6.73 17.59 -15.03
N ARG A 529 -5.58 17.65 -14.35
CA ARG A 529 -4.33 18.27 -14.85
C ARG A 529 -3.13 17.41 -14.48
N GLY A 530 -2.18 17.27 -15.40
CA GLY A 530 -0.91 16.58 -15.12
C GLY A 530 -1.06 15.13 -14.63
N VAL A 531 -2.14 14.43 -15.00
CA VAL A 531 -2.36 13.03 -14.59
C VAL A 531 -1.71 12.11 -15.61
N THR A 532 -0.73 11.33 -15.17
CA THR A 532 -0.02 10.33 -15.98
C THR A 532 -0.51 8.94 -15.58
N ALA A 533 -1.04 8.19 -16.55
CA ALA A 533 -1.48 6.81 -16.35
C ALA A 533 -0.67 5.84 -17.22
N THR A 534 -0.38 4.65 -16.68
CA THR A 534 0.28 3.55 -17.40
C THR A 534 -0.34 2.22 -17.00
N GLY A 535 -0.42 1.25 -17.92
CA GLY A 535 -1.03 -0.05 -17.63
C GLY A 535 -2.53 0.02 -17.30
N VAL A 536 -3.30 0.83 -18.01
CA VAL A 536 -4.76 0.95 -17.79
C VAL A 536 -5.48 -0.27 -18.37
N GLY A 537 -6.20 -0.98 -17.51
CA GLY A 537 -6.74 -2.30 -17.78
C GLY A 537 -8.13 -2.36 -18.38
N ALA A 538 -8.76 -1.25 -18.78
CA ALA A 538 -9.97 -1.22 -19.62
C ALA A 538 -10.04 0.04 -20.50
N ALA A 539 -10.21 1.21 -19.90
CA ALA A 539 -10.32 2.50 -20.61
C ALA A 539 -9.83 3.64 -19.71
N GLY A 540 -9.53 4.81 -20.27
CA GLY A 540 -9.22 5.98 -19.45
C GLY A 540 -10.39 6.42 -18.58
N VAL A 541 -11.59 6.45 -19.16
CA VAL A 541 -12.79 7.00 -18.53
C VAL A 541 -13.99 6.06 -18.69
N TYR A 542 -14.69 5.77 -17.60
CA TYR A 542 -16.10 5.38 -17.60
C TYR A 542 -16.91 6.58 -17.12
N ASN A 543 -17.85 7.07 -17.91
CA ASN A 543 -18.66 8.24 -17.57
C ASN A 543 -20.13 7.96 -17.87
N CYS A 544 -20.82 7.39 -16.89
CA CYS A 544 -22.18 6.89 -17.02
C CYS A 544 -22.98 7.27 -15.77
N PRO A 545 -23.41 8.54 -15.64
CA PRO A 545 -24.07 9.01 -14.44
C PRO A 545 -25.39 8.31 -14.16
N TYR A 546 -25.67 8.05 -12.88
CA TYR A 546 -26.94 7.51 -12.40
C TYR A 546 -27.51 8.36 -11.25
N PRO A 547 -28.82 8.21 -10.92
CA PRO A 547 -29.85 7.56 -11.71
C PRO A 547 -30.13 8.32 -13.02
N SER A 548 -30.75 7.64 -13.98
CA SER A 548 -31.13 8.27 -15.26
C SER A 548 -31.92 9.56 -15.03
N GLY A 549 -31.51 10.65 -15.70
CA GLY A 549 -32.13 11.97 -15.57
C GLY A 549 -31.56 12.85 -14.46
N SER A 550 -30.56 12.38 -13.69
CA SER A 550 -29.87 13.20 -12.68
C SER A 550 -29.07 14.35 -13.31
N GLY A 551 -28.38 14.09 -14.43
CA GLY A 551 -27.56 15.08 -15.15
C GLY A 551 -26.33 14.43 -15.77
N ALA A 552 -25.48 15.24 -16.40
CA ALA A 552 -24.21 14.77 -16.95
C ALA A 552 -23.04 15.03 -15.99
N PHE A 553 -21.96 14.27 -16.14
CA PHE A 553 -20.67 14.57 -15.51
C PHE A 553 -19.71 15.17 -16.53
N THR A 554 -19.24 16.39 -16.27
CA THR A 554 -18.32 17.10 -17.15
C THR A 554 -16.88 16.91 -16.68
N LEU A 555 -16.09 16.17 -17.47
CA LEU A 555 -14.65 16.04 -17.27
C LEU A 555 -13.91 17.11 -18.07
N THR A 556 -13.20 17.99 -17.36
CA THR A 556 -12.38 19.04 -17.99
C THR A 556 -10.92 18.62 -18.00
N ASP A 557 -10.36 18.44 -19.20
CA ASP A 557 -8.91 18.31 -19.40
C ASP A 557 -8.26 19.69 -19.28
N GLY A 558 -7.56 19.93 -18.17
CA GLY A 558 -6.83 21.16 -17.93
C GLY A 558 -5.36 21.13 -18.43
N GLY A 559 -4.95 20.10 -19.15
CA GLY A 559 -3.63 19.95 -19.76
C GLY A 559 -2.65 19.06 -18.98
N GLY A 560 -1.70 18.45 -19.70
CA GLY A 560 -0.65 17.61 -19.14
C GLY A 560 -1.05 16.16 -18.82
N ASN A 561 -2.27 15.75 -19.18
CA ASN A 561 -2.76 14.39 -18.98
C ASN A 561 -2.21 13.44 -20.05
N THR A 562 -1.75 12.24 -19.66
CA THR A 562 -1.16 11.25 -20.59
C THR A 562 -1.53 9.81 -20.21
N GLY A 563 -1.74 8.94 -21.20
CA GLY A 563 -1.95 7.49 -21.01
C GLY A 563 -3.37 7.03 -20.66
N TRP A 564 -4.38 7.91 -20.76
CA TRP A 564 -5.78 7.61 -20.43
C TRP A 564 -6.79 8.39 -21.27
N ASN A 565 -6.50 8.64 -22.55
CA ASN A 565 -7.34 9.42 -23.46
C ASN A 565 -8.48 8.62 -24.13
N THR A 566 -8.86 7.47 -23.58
CA THR A 566 -9.92 6.62 -24.10
C THR A 566 -11.14 6.64 -23.18
N THR A 567 -12.33 6.51 -23.77
CA THR A 567 -13.59 6.43 -23.03
C THR A 567 -14.27 5.11 -23.30
N TRP A 568 -14.77 4.46 -22.26
CA TRP A 568 -15.60 3.27 -22.36
C TRP A 568 -16.89 3.60 -23.12
N SER A 569 -17.17 2.83 -24.17
CA SER A 569 -18.23 3.18 -25.14
C SER A 569 -19.63 2.70 -24.76
N ASP A 570 -19.75 1.77 -23.81
CA ASP A 570 -21.01 1.09 -23.51
C ASP A 570 -21.40 1.23 -22.03
N CYS A 571 -22.16 2.27 -21.70
CA CYS A 571 -22.69 2.47 -20.35
C CYS A 571 -23.69 1.41 -19.88
N SER A 572 -24.11 0.46 -20.72
CA SER A 572 -24.92 -0.67 -20.29
C SER A 572 -24.09 -1.82 -19.72
N ALA A 573 -22.76 -1.77 -19.87
CA ALA A 573 -21.82 -2.78 -19.42
C ALA A 573 -20.72 -2.18 -18.52
N TRP A 574 -20.28 -2.97 -17.54
CA TRP A 574 -19.21 -2.58 -16.62
C TRP A 574 -17.82 -2.94 -17.17
N PRO A 575 -16.85 -1.99 -17.15
CA PRO A 575 -15.45 -2.33 -17.38
C PRO A 575 -15.00 -3.42 -16.40
N GLN A 576 -14.45 -4.51 -16.91
CA GLN A 576 -13.92 -5.61 -16.08
C GLN A 576 -12.40 -5.52 -15.99
N PRO A 577 -11.80 -5.91 -14.85
CA PRO A 577 -10.35 -5.96 -14.72
C PRO A 577 -9.71 -6.80 -15.83
N GLY A 578 -8.67 -6.26 -16.48
CA GLY A 578 -7.89 -6.97 -17.49
C GLY A 578 -8.51 -7.09 -18.89
N GLN A 579 -9.55 -6.31 -19.21
CA GLN A 579 -10.18 -6.24 -20.56
C GLN A 579 -9.56 -5.19 -21.50
N GLY A 580 -8.73 -4.31 -20.95
CA GLY A 580 -7.98 -3.29 -21.66
C GLY A 580 -6.72 -3.91 -22.22
N ASN A 581 -6.25 -3.34 -23.32
CA ASN A 581 -4.95 -3.67 -23.88
C ASN A 581 -3.92 -2.86 -23.06
N PRO A 582 -3.30 -3.40 -21.98
CA PRO A 582 -2.28 -2.65 -21.29
C PRO A 582 -1.21 -2.30 -22.32
N ASP A 583 -0.81 -1.04 -22.41
CA ASP A 583 0.40 -0.70 -23.15
C ASP A 583 1.51 -1.57 -22.57
N PRO A 584 2.10 -2.49 -23.35
CA PRO A 584 2.88 -3.54 -22.73
C PRO A 584 4.17 -2.96 -22.20
N ASP A 585 4.48 -3.30 -20.94
CA ASP A 585 5.72 -2.91 -20.31
C ASP A 585 6.90 -3.16 -21.28
N PRO A 586 7.61 -2.08 -21.70
CA PRO A 586 8.69 -2.20 -22.67
C PRO A 586 9.85 -3.08 -22.18
N ASN A 587 9.92 -3.34 -20.87
CA ASN A 587 10.93 -4.16 -20.20
C ASN A 587 10.40 -5.54 -19.78
N ARG A 588 9.14 -5.88 -20.09
CA ARG A 588 8.60 -7.21 -19.83
C ARG A 588 9.20 -8.21 -20.82
N ASN A 589 9.75 -9.29 -20.28
CA ASN A 589 10.08 -10.48 -21.08
C ASN A 589 8.77 -11.10 -21.59
N LEU A 590 8.51 -11.00 -22.89
CA LEU A 590 7.29 -11.50 -23.52
C LEU A 590 7.20 -13.04 -23.55
N ALA A 591 8.33 -13.73 -23.44
CA ALA A 591 8.41 -15.19 -23.47
C ALA A 591 8.32 -15.84 -22.08
N GLY A 592 8.49 -15.09 -20.99
CA GLY A 592 8.46 -15.63 -19.63
C GLY A 592 7.14 -16.37 -19.33
N GLY A 593 7.24 -17.63 -18.90
CA GLY A 593 6.14 -18.53 -18.58
C GLY A 593 5.31 -19.01 -19.78
N ARG A 594 5.71 -18.70 -21.03
CA ARG A 594 4.93 -19.05 -22.23
C ARG A 594 5.13 -20.52 -22.65
N PRO A 595 4.13 -21.14 -23.32
CA PRO A 595 4.30 -22.46 -23.89
C PRO A 595 5.44 -22.50 -24.92
N ALA A 596 6.42 -23.38 -24.68
CA ALA A 596 7.56 -23.60 -25.56
C ALA A 596 7.60 -25.06 -26.07
N THR A 597 8.01 -25.23 -27.31
CA THR A 597 8.18 -26.51 -28.00
C THR A 597 9.56 -26.58 -28.65
N ALA A 598 10.04 -27.78 -28.95
CA ALA A 598 11.30 -27.96 -29.66
C ALA A 598 11.24 -29.17 -30.59
N THR A 599 12.17 -29.25 -31.53
CA THR A 599 12.39 -30.44 -32.39
C THR A 599 12.76 -31.68 -31.59
N GLY A 600 13.29 -31.49 -30.37
CA GLY A 600 13.54 -32.54 -29.40
C GLY A 600 14.12 -31.97 -28.10
N SER A 601 14.25 -32.83 -27.10
CA SER A 601 14.97 -32.53 -25.87
C SER A 601 15.71 -33.75 -25.34
N GLN A 602 16.76 -33.54 -24.57
CA GLN A 602 17.49 -34.60 -23.87
C GLN A 602 17.04 -34.69 -22.41
N ASP A 603 16.69 -35.89 -21.95
CA ASP A 603 16.36 -36.19 -20.55
C ASP A 603 15.32 -35.19 -19.96
N VAL A 604 15.62 -34.59 -18.80
CA VAL A 604 14.77 -33.61 -18.11
C VAL A 604 14.90 -32.18 -18.65
N TYR A 605 15.70 -31.93 -19.69
CA TYR A 605 16.01 -30.58 -20.21
C TYR A 605 14.99 -30.14 -21.27
N THR A 606 13.72 -30.06 -20.85
CA THR A 606 12.56 -29.76 -21.71
C THR A 606 12.54 -28.30 -22.19
N PRO A 607 11.86 -27.99 -23.32
CA PRO A 607 11.84 -26.63 -23.88
C PRO A 607 11.26 -25.56 -22.95
N GLY A 608 10.39 -25.92 -22.00
CA GLY A 608 9.82 -24.98 -21.02
C GLY A 608 10.86 -24.38 -20.07
N LYS A 609 12.01 -25.04 -19.89
CA LYS A 609 13.10 -24.54 -19.04
C LYS A 609 13.85 -23.33 -19.62
N ALA A 610 13.58 -22.96 -20.87
CA ALA A 610 14.17 -21.76 -21.47
C ALA A 610 13.30 -20.51 -21.25
N VAL A 611 12.19 -20.62 -20.52
CA VAL A 611 11.22 -19.54 -20.26
C VAL A 611 10.68 -19.59 -18.84
N ASP A 612 11.33 -20.33 -17.93
CA ASP A 612 10.86 -20.52 -16.55
C ASP A 612 11.40 -19.44 -15.58
N GLY A 613 12.33 -18.59 -16.04
CA GLY A 613 12.93 -17.54 -15.23
C GLY A 613 14.04 -18.04 -14.29
N ASP A 614 14.43 -19.32 -14.35
CA ASP A 614 15.54 -19.87 -13.56
C ASP A 614 16.80 -20.02 -14.41
N ALA A 615 17.79 -19.17 -14.17
CA ALA A 615 19.05 -19.19 -14.90
C ALA A 615 19.87 -20.49 -14.71
N ASN A 616 19.51 -21.38 -13.77
CA ASN A 616 20.24 -22.63 -13.50
C ASN A 616 19.62 -23.85 -14.20
N THR A 617 18.38 -23.75 -14.69
CA THR A 617 17.76 -24.77 -15.54
C THR A 617 18.09 -24.46 -17.01
N TYR A 618 17.83 -25.41 -17.90
CA TYR A 618 18.02 -25.19 -19.34
C TYR A 618 17.24 -26.20 -20.17
N TRP A 619 16.92 -25.80 -21.40
CA TRP A 619 16.59 -26.70 -22.50
C TRP A 619 17.89 -27.19 -23.16
N GLU A 620 17.92 -28.48 -23.52
CA GLU A 620 18.97 -29.09 -24.35
C GLU A 620 18.30 -29.93 -25.44
N SER A 621 18.66 -29.70 -26.70
CA SER A 621 18.17 -30.49 -27.84
C SER A 621 18.79 -31.90 -27.89
N ALA A 622 18.32 -32.75 -28.80
CA ALA A 622 18.99 -34.03 -29.08
C ALA A 622 20.45 -33.81 -29.53
N ASN A 623 21.36 -34.63 -28.97
CA ASN A 623 22.80 -34.55 -29.27
C ASN A 623 23.13 -35.03 -30.70
N ASN A 624 24.09 -34.36 -31.34
CA ASN A 624 24.58 -34.63 -32.69
C ASN A 624 23.50 -34.59 -33.80
N ALA A 625 22.42 -33.83 -33.56
CA ALA A 625 21.24 -33.82 -34.43
C ALA A 625 20.95 -32.42 -35.03
N PHE A 626 21.96 -31.55 -35.15
CA PHE A 626 21.76 -30.23 -35.75
C PHE A 626 21.24 -30.31 -37.20
N PRO A 627 20.39 -29.36 -37.64
CA PRO A 627 19.86 -28.24 -36.87
C PRO A 627 18.73 -28.65 -35.93
N GLN A 628 18.61 -27.97 -34.80
CA GLN A 628 17.55 -28.15 -33.81
C GLN A 628 16.85 -26.82 -33.55
N SER A 629 15.52 -26.85 -33.39
CA SER A 629 14.73 -25.65 -33.20
C SER A 629 14.04 -25.64 -31.85
N TRP A 630 14.02 -24.48 -31.21
CA TRP A 630 13.19 -24.14 -30.06
C TRP A 630 12.19 -23.05 -30.47
N THR A 631 10.94 -23.17 -30.07
CA THR A 631 9.84 -22.29 -30.49
C THR A 631 8.95 -21.91 -29.30
N VAL A 632 8.56 -20.64 -29.20
CA VAL A 632 7.64 -20.13 -28.15
C VAL A 632 6.46 -19.37 -28.76
N ASP A 633 5.27 -19.57 -28.20
CA ASP A 633 4.06 -18.77 -28.49
C ASP A 633 4.00 -17.54 -27.56
N LEU A 634 4.15 -16.34 -28.10
CA LEU A 634 3.98 -15.09 -27.34
C LEU A 634 2.51 -14.78 -27.03
N GLY A 635 1.56 -15.60 -27.53
CA GLY A 635 0.11 -15.50 -27.31
C GLY A 635 -0.62 -14.58 -28.28
N SER A 636 0.05 -13.54 -28.77
CA SER A 636 -0.45 -12.58 -29.77
C SER A 636 0.72 -12.09 -30.65
N SER A 637 0.43 -11.37 -31.74
CA SER A 637 1.49 -10.79 -32.59
C SER A 637 2.10 -9.57 -31.90
N GLU A 638 3.42 -9.58 -31.67
CA GLU A 638 4.11 -8.56 -30.88
C GLU A 638 5.20 -7.83 -31.67
N PRO A 639 5.40 -6.52 -31.44
CA PRO A 639 6.53 -5.78 -32.00
C PRO A 639 7.81 -6.12 -31.22
N VAL A 640 8.61 -7.08 -31.74
CA VAL A 640 9.85 -7.50 -31.09
C VAL A 640 11.04 -6.68 -31.60
N ARG A 641 11.94 -6.25 -30.71
CA ARG A 641 13.12 -5.46 -31.06
C ARG A 641 14.43 -6.11 -30.63
N ARG A 642 14.43 -6.87 -29.55
CA ARG A 642 15.62 -7.55 -29.04
C ARG A 642 15.29 -8.88 -28.38
N LEU A 643 16.20 -9.83 -28.53
CA LEU A 643 16.24 -11.06 -27.75
C LEU A 643 17.45 -11.04 -26.82
N VAL A 644 17.31 -11.64 -25.64
CA VAL A 644 18.44 -11.97 -24.76
C VAL A 644 18.45 -13.47 -24.56
N LEU A 645 19.51 -14.11 -25.05
CA LEU A 645 19.71 -15.54 -24.96
C LEU A 645 20.70 -15.82 -23.85
N LYS A 646 20.40 -16.77 -22.98
CA LYS A 646 21.26 -17.11 -21.84
C LYS A 646 21.62 -18.59 -21.82
N LEU A 647 22.77 -18.87 -21.22
CA LEU A 647 23.16 -20.19 -20.74
C LEU A 647 23.37 -20.12 -19.23
N PRO A 648 23.39 -21.26 -18.50
CA PRO A 648 23.60 -21.21 -17.07
C PRO A 648 24.89 -20.46 -16.70
N PRO A 649 24.87 -19.60 -15.67
CA PRO A 649 25.96 -18.67 -15.40
C PRO A 649 27.21 -19.35 -14.81
N SER A 650 27.11 -20.63 -14.45
CA SER A 650 28.22 -21.39 -13.88
C SER A 650 29.43 -21.42 -14.82
N PRO A 651 30.65 -21.11 -14.32
CA PRO A 651 31.88 -21.20 -15.12
C PRO A 651 32.13 -22.58 -15.75
N ALA A 652 31.52 -23.65 -15.20
CA ALA A 652 31.61 -25.01 -15.74
C ALA A 652 31.05 -25.13 -17.18
N TRP A 653 30.20 -24.21 -17.62
CA TRP A 653 29.73 -24.16 -19.00
C TRP A 653 30.82 -23.67 -19.96
N GLY A 654 31.82 -22.91 -19.51
CA GLY A 654 32.87 -22.39 -20.37
C GLY A 654 32.36 -21.46 -21.49
N ALA A 655 33.28 -20.75 -22.13
CA ALA A 655 32.93 -19.89 -23.26
C ALA A 655 32.62 -20.74 -24.51
N ARG A 656 31.51 -20.44 -25.19
CA ARG A 656 31.07 -21.17 -26.38
C ARG A 656 30.32 -20.28 -27.36
N THR A 657 30.22 -20.71 -28.61
CA THR A 657 29.44 -20.02 -29.64
C THR A 657 28.37 -20.94 -30.17
N GLN A 658 27.12 -20.49 -30.15
CA GLN A 658 26.01 -21.15 -30.84
C GLN A 658 25.67 -20.41 -32.13
N THR A 659 25.54 -21.11 -33.24
CA THR A 659 25.14 -20.55 -34.54
C THR A 659 23.62 -20.64 -34.68
N ILE A 660 22.96 -19.48 -34.64
CA ILE A 660 21.50 -19.35 -34.47
C ILE A 660 20.91 -18.58 -35.66
N THR A 661 19.78 -19.07 -36.17
CA THR A 661 18.89 -18.33 -37.08
C THR A 661 17.62 -17.99 -36.32
N VAL A 662 17.16 -16.73 -36.39
CA VAL A 662 15.90 -16.27 -35.76
C VAL A 662 14.79 -16.26 -36.81
N GLN A 663 13.69 -16.92 -36.51
CA GLN A 663 12.53 -17.01 -37.39
C GLN A 663 11.27 -16.56 -36.66
N GLY A 664 10.32 -15.97 -37.40
CA GLY A 664 9.05 -15.47 -36.89
C GLY A 664 7.87 -16.04 -37.68
N SER A 665 6.74 -16.22 -37.00
CA SER A 665 5.47 -16.57 -37.64
C SER A 665 4.30 -15.88 -36.92
N THR A 666 3.21 -15.63 -37.65
CA THR A 666 1.94 -15.14 -37.08
C THR A 666 0.96 -16.28 -36.81
N ASP A 667 1.10 -17.42 -37.50
CA ASP A 667 0.15 -18.55 -37.48
C ASP A 667 0.72 -19.84 -36.84
N GLY A 668 2.02 -19.88 -36.57
CA GLY A 668 2.69 -21.01 -35.91
C GLY A 668 3.09 -22.14 -36.86
N SER A 669 2.83 -22.00 -38.16
CA SER A 669 3.10 -22.99 -39.20
C SER A 669 4.03 -22.47 -40.31
N ALA A 670 3.81 -21.26 -40.81
CA ALA A 670 4.63 -20.62 -41.84
C ALA A 670 5.65 -19.67 -41.19
N TYR A 671 6.93 -20.02 -41.25
CA TYR A 671 8.01 -19.23 -40.63
C TYR A 671 8.84 -18.50 -41.68
N SER A 672 9.12 -17.22 -41.43
CA SER A 672 10.06 -16.41 -42.19
C SER A 672 11.32 -16.11 -41.36
N THR A 673 12.46 -15.93 -42.02
CA THR A 673 13.69 -15.54 -41.34
C THR A 673 13.64 -14.07 -40.95
N VAL A 674 13.80 -13.79 -39.65
CA VAL A 674 13.86 -12.44 -39.07
C VAL A 674 15.29 -11.97 -38.90
N SER A 675 16.18 -12.88 -38.46
CA SER A 675 17.63 -12.67 -38.44
C SER A 675 18.32 -13.89 -39.02
N GLY A 676 19.28 -13.64 -39.93
CA GLY A 676 20.03 -14.69 -40.62
C GLY A 676 20.89 -15.53 -39.68
N SER A 677 21.45 -16.62 -40.20
CA SER A 677 22.31 -17.50 -39.42
C SER A 677 23.59 -16.78 -38.98
N GLN A 678 23.82 -16.71 -37.67
CA GLN A 678 24.97 -16.03 -37.08
C GLN A 678 25.44 -16.73 -35.80
N GLY A 679 26.76 -16.72 -35.56
CA GLY A 679 27.35 -17.18 -34.30
C GLY A 679 27.18 -16.16 -33.17
N TYR A 680 26.56 -16.57 -32.07
CA TYR A 680 26.44 -15.80 -30.83
C TYR A 680 27.32 -16.41 -29.75
N ARG A 681 28.24 -15.60 -29.22
CA ARG A 681 29.19 -16.03 -28.19
C ARG A 681 28.59 -15.84 -26.80
N PHE A 682 28.66 -16.90 -26.01
CA PHE A 682 28.34 -16.95 -24.60
C PHE A 682 29.64 -17.10 -23.82
N ASP A 683 29.85 -16.24 -22.83
CA ASP A 683 31.05 -16.25 -21.99
C ASP A 683 30.65 -16.10 -20.53
N PRO A 684 31.02 -17.03 -19.64
CA PRO A 684 30.76 -16.90 -18.21
C PRO A 684 31.31 -15.58 -17.64
N ALA A 685 32.40 -15.04 -18.19
CA ALA A 685 32.97 -13.76 -17.77
C ALA A 685 32.05 -12.55 -18.03
N THR A 686 31.10 -12.68 -18.97
CA THR A 686 30.08 -11.66 -19.28
C THR A 686 28.67 -12.17 -18.96
N GLY A 687 28.54 -13.13 -18.04
CA GLY A 687 27.26 -13.65 -17.57
C GLY A 687 26.58 -14.64 -18.50
N ASN A 688 27.31 -15.31 -19.41
CA ASN A 688 26.79 -16.31 -20.34
C ASN A 688 25.53 -15.84 -21.08
N THR A 689 25.57 -14.59 -21.53
CA THR A 689 24.44 -13.91 -22.16
C THR A 689 24.85 -13.41 -23.55
N ALA A 690 23.96 -13.57 -24.53
CA ALA A 690 24.10 -13.03 -25.87
C ALA A 690 22.85 -12.26 -26.27
N THR A 691 23.04 -11.05 -26.80
CA THR A 691 21.97 -10.17 -27.26
C THR A 691 21.78 -10.26 -28.77
N VAL A 692 20.55 -10.38 -29.23
CA VAL A 692 20.18 -10.36 -30.65
C VAL A 692 19.26 -9.17 -30.93
N SER A 693 19.75 -8.17 -31.66
CA SER A 693 18.92 -7.07 -32.15
C SER A 693 18.15 -7.50 -33.39
N LEU A 694 16.85 -7.19 -33.44
CA LEU A 694 15.97 -7.51 -34.56
C LEU A 694 15.59 -6.25 -35.36
N PRO A 695 15.26 -6.38 -36.66
CA PRO A 695 14.78 -5.27 -37.47
C PRO A 695 13.57 -4.57 -36.82
N SER A 696 13.50 -3.23 -36.92
CA SER A 696 12.42 -2.42 -36.33
C SER A 696 11.02 -2.76 -36.86
N GLY A 697 10.92 -3.35 -38.05
CA GLY A 697 9.66 -3.83 -38.64
C GLY A 697 9.22 -5.22 -38.16
N THR A 698 9.95 -5.86 -37.26
CA THR A 698 9.63 -7.22 -36.80
C THR A 698 8.32 -7.21 -36.00
N SER A 699 7.35 -8.00 -36.46
CA SER A 699 6.16 -8.38 -35.71
C SER A 699 5.92 -9.88 -35.86
N LEU A 700 5.81 -10.59 -34.74
CA LEU A 700 5.62 -12.04 -34.73
C LEU A 700 4.83 -12.47 -33.50
N ARG A 701 4.07 -13.56 -33.62
CA ARG A 701 3.46 -14.25 -32.48
C ARG A 701 4.31 -15.44 -32.03
N TRP A 702 4.86 -16.16 -32.99
CA TRP A 702 5.68 -17.34 -32.76
C TRP A 702 7.13 -17.01 -33.06
N LEU A 703 7.99 -17.13 -32.06
CA LEU A 703 9.43 -16.99 -32.19
C LEU A 703 10.05 -18.38 -32.30
N ARG A 704 10.87 -18.62 -33.31
CA ARG A 704 11.66 -19.85 -33.46
C ARG A 704 13.15 -19.53 -33.55
N LEU A 705 13.94 -20.18 -32.70
CA LEU A 705 15.40 -20.17 -32.75
C LEU A 705 15.88 -21.51 -33.30
N THR A 706 16.59 -21.48 -34.42
CA THR A 706 17.17 -22.69 -35.03
C THR A 706 18.68 -22.66 -34.83
N VAL A 707 19.19 -23.60 -34.03
CA VAL A 707 20.61 -23.77 -33.72
C VAL A 707 21.21 -24.79 -34.69
N SER A 708 22.27 -24.41 -35.40
CA SER A 708 22.94 -25.25 -36.41
C SER A 708 24.35 -25.72 -36.01
N ALA A 709 24.96 -25.07 -35.02
CA ALA A 709 26.24 -25.49 -34.44
C ALA A 709 26.37 -24.93 -33.03
N ASN A 710 27.12 -25.62 -32.17
CA ASN A 710 27.53 -25.16 -30.84
C ASN A 710 28.95 -25.67 -30.56
N THR A 711 29.88 -24.77 -30.22
CA THR A 711 31.30 -25.13 -30.03
C THR A 711 31.58 -25.79 -28.68
N GLY A 712 30.67 -25.67 -27.70
CA GLY A 712 30.85 -26.19 -26.35
C GLY A 712 30.16 -27.53 -26.08
N TRP A 713 29.18 -27.90 -26.90
CA TRP A 713 28.39 -29.13 -26.74
C TRP A 713 27.70 -29.50 -28.07
N PRO A 714 27.48 -30.78 -28.42
CA PRO A 714 26.85 -31.17 -29.68
C PRO A 714 25.31 -31.03 -29.69
N ALA A 715 24.75 -30.05 -28.98
CA ALA A 715 23.31 -29.74 -28.96
C ALA A 715 23.04 -28.22 -28.81
N GLY A 716 21.83 -27.79 -29.15
CA GLY A 716 21.33 -26.45 -28.88
C GLY A 716 20.89 -26.35 -27.43
N GLN A 717 21.28 -25.26 -26.75
CA GLN A 717 21.03 -25.08 -25.32
C GLN A 717 20.61 -23.64 -25.00
N PHE A 718 19.62 -23.46 -24.13
CA PHE A 718 19.24 -22.15 -23.58
C PHE A 718 18.76 -22.32 -22.13
N SER A 719 19.29 -21.53 -21.20
CA SER A 719 18.72 -21.39 -19.85
C SER A 719 17.58 -20.39 -19.81
N GLU A 720 17.63 -19.36 -20.66
CA GLU A 720 16.54 -18.40 -20.78
C GLU A 720 16.56 -17.80 -22.20
N VAL A 721 15.38 -17.57 -22.76
CA VAL A 721 15.16 -16.82 -23.99
C VAL A 721 14.21 -15.66 -23.66
N GLU A 722 14.77 -14.47 -23.51
CA GLU A 722 13.99 -13.27 -23.21
C GLU A 722 13.67 -12.49 -24.48
N VAL A 723 12.44 -11.96 -24.56
CA VAL A 723 11.91 -11.27 -25.74
C VAL A 723 11.39 -9.89 -25.36
N TYR A 724 11.89 -8.83 -26.00
CA TYR A 724 11.59 -7.44 -25.63
C TYR A 724 11.10 -6.58 -26.79
N ARG A 725 10.31 -5.56 -26.43
CA ARG A 725 9.77 -4.54 -27.36
C ARG A 725 10.71 -3.35 -27.56
N THR A 726 11.80 -3.30 -26.81
CA THR A 726 12.83 -2.26 -26.87
C THR A 726 14.14 -2.84 -27.40
N SER A 727 14.93 -1.98 -28.05
CA SER A 727 16.19 -2.34 -28.69
C SER A 727 17.27 -2.77 -27.72
#